data_AF-A0A5E4M476-F1
#
_entry.id   AF-A0A5E4M476-F1
#
_cell.length_a   1.000
_cell.length_b   1.000
_cell.length_c   1.000
_cell.angle_alpha   90.00
_cell.angle_beta   90.00
_cell.angle_gamma   90.00
#
_symmetry.space_group_name_H-M   'P 1'
#
loop_
_entity.id
_entity.type
_entity.pdbx_description
1 polymer ?
#
loop_
_entity_poly.entity_id
_entity_poly.type
_entity_poly.pdbx_seq_one_letter_code
_entity_poly.pdbx_strand_id
1 'polypeptide(L)'
;MDVGELQHEINRLTRELDQAHTEKVQSATYGLSLLEEKQSLTKRYEDLENLYENVRQELEITQEALTKFQTSHKVTTKSGIEQEESLLYETAALESSLNTTIIELENDTKLLRQELERVRVERDRAIQENNDLLRSGNESNHECKQLRAELREVKSRETHLLSDYSELEEENITLQKQIAHLKSSQVEFEGAKHEIRRLQENVELLYLQVDELAKLKKIAEKQMEEALQSLQGEREAKYALKKELDQRINNESVYNLSNLAFSIRGMGGDQNIGSDDEDDLPPVLRKFENDIGSTMELPECGKHDLFSEIHLNELKKLEKQLEQVENEKSLLTQNLKESQSASDKCKSDLENLAVRIYKLGSQIRALEHLGTQTSLKVVPENLEDGKSNESLEYYQQWFNLASKEIDQLHSDLEELERQLNSSDETLSLRDELIVLKNKLIDKEQKTMELESNVRLLGELATDASASLDNAQNDLVVITDELAQLAHQISVFNGKSITLNTVVKPVKETEENDPRLDVLRTRLKSDVFIKELESLTEASFVAKSLRNVLNQIKLLKESVNTSIDNAKIANRENTDGQRNLMMDSNDELSDLREQVMKLQSLLATKREQISSLRMVLKTNKNTAEVALNNLKSKYDNEKMVVTETMTKLRNELRTLKEDAATFSSKYFS
;
A
#
# COMPACT_ATOMS: atom_id res chain seq x y z
N MET A 1 -142.66 108.24 89.98
CA MET A 1 -142.36 107.51 88.74
C MET A 1 -143.21 108.16 87.67
N ASP A 2 -142.60 108.94 86.79
CA ASP A 2 -143.31 109.56 85.66
C ASP A 2 -143.00 108.75 84.40
N VAL A 3 -144.03 108.36 83.66
CA VAL A 3 -143.97 107.34 82.59
C VAL A 3 -143.13 107.81 81.38
N GLY A 4 -142.96 109.12 81.23
CA GLY A 4 -142.21 109.73 80.12
C GLY A 4 -140.69 109.51 80.19
N GLU A 5 -140.09 109.49 81.38
CA GLU A 5 -138.63 109.31 81.53
C GLU A 5 -138.21 107.86 81.20
N LEU A 6 -139.03 106.87 81.57
CA LEU A 6 -138.80 105.46 81.25
C LEU A 6 -138.94 105.17 79.75
N GLN A 7 -139.89 105.80 79.05
CA GLN A 7 -140.02 105.65 77.60
C GLN A 7 -138.87 106.29 76.83
N HIS A 8 -138.36 107.44 77.29
CA HIS A 8 -137.17 108.05 76.69
C HIS A 8 -135.92 107.19 76.90
N GLU A 9 -135.75 106.62 78.10
CA GLU A 9 -134.62 105.75 78.39
C GLU A 9 -134.69 104.42 77.62
N ILE A 10 -135.88 103.81 77.49
CA ILE A 10 -136.08 102.62 76.64
C ILE A 10 -135.75 102.92 75.19
N ASN A 11 -136.18 104.06 74.65
CA ASN A 11 -135.87 104.45 73.28
C ASN A 11 -134.38 104.74 73.06
N ARG A 12 -133.69 105.33 74.05
CA ARG A 12 -132.24 105.54 74.01
C ARG A 12 -131.50 104.21 74.02
N LEU A 13 -131.84 103.32 74.95
CA LEU A 13 -131.25 101.99 75.06
C LEU A 13 -131.52 101.14 73.81
N THR A 14 -132.69 101.26 73.19
CA THR A 14 -133.01 100.53 71.94
C THR A 14 -132.16 101.03 70.78
N ARG A 15 -131.95 102.36 70.65
CA ARG A 15 -131.04 102.92 69.63
C ARG A 15 -129.59 102.56 69.88
N GLU A 16 -129.13 102.60 71.13
CA GLU A 16 -127.78 102.16 71.49
C GLU A 16 -127.60 100.65 71.24
N LEU A 17 -128.63 99.83 71.50
CA LEU A 17 -128.64 98.40 71.19
C LEU A 17 -128.59 98.15 69.68
N ASP A 18 -129.38 98.86 68.88
CA ASP A 18 -129.40 98.74 67.41
C ASP A 18 -128.08 99.23 66.80
N GLN A 19 -127.50 100.29 67.34
CA GLN A 19 -126.18 100.77 66.95
C GLN A 19 -125.10 99.73 67.30
N ALA A 20 -125.09 99.22 68.53
CA ALA A 20 -124.17 98.16 68.92
C ALA A 20 -124.38 96.87 68.11
N HIS A 21 -125.63 96.55 67.73
CA HIS A 21 -125.95 95.40 66.90
C HIS A 21 -125.46 95.60 65.46
N THR A 22 -125.68 96.77 64.87
CA THR A 22 -125.20 97.09 63.50
C THR A 22 -123.68 97.16 63.45
N GLU A 23 -123.02 97.76 64.46
CA GLU A 23 -121.56 97.74 64.60
C GLU A 23 -121.02 96.33 64.78
N LYS A 24 -121.71 95.47 65.56
CA LYS A 24 -121.36 94.06 65.71
C LYS A 24 -121.52 93.27 64.40
N VAL A 25 -122.60 93.51 63.65
CA VAL A 25 -122.82 92.89 62.34
C VAL A 25 -121.76 93.36 61.34
N GLN A 26 -121.46 94.66 61.31
CA GLN A 26 -120.40 95.21 60.45
C GLN A 26 -119.04 94.60 60.80
N SER A 27 -118.68 94.55 62.09
CA SER A 27 -117.45 93.91 62.57
C SER A 27 -117.39 92.43 62.20
N ALA A 28 -118.51 91.70 62.29
CA ALA A 28 -118.59 90.31 61.85
C ALA A 28 -118.43 90.18 60.33
N THR A 29 -119.02 91.07 59.52
CA THR A 29 -118.86 91.05 58.05
C THR A 29 -117.44 91.40 57.61
N TYR A 30 -116.80 92.38 58.26
CA TYR A 30 -115.40 92.68 58.01
C TYR A 30 -114.49 91.55 58.49
N GLY A 31 -114.79 90.94 59.64
CA GLY A 31 -114.09 89.76 60.14
C GLY A 31 -114.20 88.56 59.18
N LEU A 32 -115.36 88.37 58.56
CA LEU A 32 -115.57 87.29 57.59
C LEU A 32 -114.84 87.57 56.28
N SER A 33 -114.89 88.80 55.76
CA SER A 33 -114.09 89.23 54.59
C SER A 33 -112.59 89.09 54.84
N LEU A 34 -112.11 89.45 56.03
CA LEU A 34 -110.70 89.28 56.43
C LEU A 34 -110.32 87.80 56.54
N LEU A 35 -111.22 86.95 57.01
CA LEU A 35 -111.00 85.50 57.07
C LEU A 35 -110.97 84.88 55.67
N GLU A 36 -111.82 85.32 54.75
CA GLU A 36 -111.81 84.90 53.34
C GLU A 36 -110.54 85.35 52.63
N GLU A 37 -110.11 86.61 52.81
CA GLU A 37 -108.84 87.10 52.28
C GLU A 37 -107.65 86.35 52.86
N LYS A 38 -107.62 86.13 54.18
CA LYS A 38 -106.61 85.32 54.84
C LYS A 38 -106.58 83.90 54.26
N GLN A 39 -107.75 83.27 54.07
CA GLN A 39 -107.84 81.92 53.51
C GLN A 39 -107.39 81.88 52.04
N SER A 40 -107.68 82.93 51.26
CA SER A 40 -107.21 83.04 49.88
C SER A 40 -105.69 83.25 49.79
N LEU A 41 -105.13 84.04 50.71
CA LEU A 41 -103.70 84.27 50.83
C LEU A 41 -102.98 83.01 51.29
N THR A 42 -103.49 82.29 52.29
CA THR A 42 -102.88 81.02 52.73
C THR A 42 -102.85 80.00 51.59
N LYS A 43 -103.94 79.86 50.83
CA LYS A 43 -103.94 78.99 49.64
C LYS A 43 -102.88 79.40 48.62
N ARG A 44 -102.75 80.70 48.34
CA ARG A 44 -101.75 81.19 47.39
C ARG A 44 -100.31 81.00 47.88
N TYR A 45 -100.08 81.12 49.20
CA TYR A 45 -98.79 80.80 49.82
C TYR A 45 -98.49 79.30 49.73
N GLU A 46 -99.45 78.45 50.06
CA GLU A 46 -99.34 76.99 49.92
C GLU A 46 -99.05 76.59 48.46
N ASP A 47 -99.77 77.16 47.49
CA ASP A 47 -99.53 76.92 46.06
C ASP A 47 -98.13 77.38 45.62
N LEU A 48 -97.67 78.54 46.10
CA LEU A 48 -96.35 79.06 45.78
C LEU A 48 -95.23 78.24 46.45
N GLU A 49 -95.45 77.77 47.68
CA GLU A 49 -94.54 76.90 48.41
C GLU A 49 -94.43 75.54 47.70
N ASN A 50 -95.55 74.95 47.28
CA ASN A 50 -95.57 73.74 46.46
C ASN A 50 -94.82 73.93 45.13
N LEU A 51 -95.03 75.05 44.43
CA LEU A 51 -94.29 75.35 43.20
C LEU A 51 -92.79 75.55 43.47
N TYR A 52 -92.43 76.21 44.57
CA TYR A 52 -91.03 76.39 44.95
C TYR A 52 -90.36 75.05 45.28
N GLU A 53 -91.01 74.19 46.06
CA GLU A 53 -90.51 72.85 46.36
C GLU A 53 -90.36 72.02 45.09
N ASN A 54 -91.33 72.05 44.17
CA ASN A 54 -91.25 71.35 42.90
C ASN A 54 -90.06 71.84 42.04
N VAL A 55 -89.90 73.16 41.86
CA VAL A 55 -88.78 73.72 41.09
C VAL A 55 -87.44 73.42 41.76
N ARG A 56 -87.39 73.43 43.09
CA ARG A 56 -86.19 73.05 43.85
C ARG A 56 -85.82 71.58 43.62
N GLN A 57 -86.80 70.68 43.65
CA GLN A 57 -86.59 69.26 43.36
C GLN A 57 -86.15 69.04 41.90
N GLU A 58 -86.78 69.71 40.93
CA GLU A 58 -86.37 69.65 39.52
C GLU A 58 -84.93 70.17 39.32
N LEU A 59 -84.56 71.25 40.02
CA LEU A 59 -83.19 71.78 39.99
C LEU A 59 -82.20 70.77 40.57
N GLU A 60 -82.54 70.12 41.68
CA GLU A 60 -81.69 69.09 42.31
C GLU A 60 -81.52 67.88 41.37
N ILE A 61 -82.61 67.39 40.77
CA ILE A 61 -82.57 66.27 39.81
C ILE A 61 -81.71 66.63 38.59
N THR A 62 -81.82 67.84 38.06
CA THR A 62 -81.04 68.27 36.89
C THR A 62 -79.56 68.47 37.22
N GLN A 63 -79.23 68.99 38.42
CA GLN A 63 -77.86 69.07 38.91
C GLN A 63 -77.26 67.68 39.12
N GLU A 64 -78.00 66.75 39.71
CA GLU A 64 -77.58 65.36 39.82
C GLU A 64 -77.37 64.70 38.44
N ALA A 65 -78.28 64.91 37.50
CA ALA A 65 -78.14 64.37 36.14
C ALA A 65 -76.91 64.95 35.44
N LEU A 66 -76.65 66.26 35.60
CA LEU A 66 -75.48 66.91 35.03
C LEU A 66 -74.18 66.38 35.64
N THR A 67 -74.12 66.23 36.97
CA THR A 67 -72.92 65.68 37.63
C THR A 67 -72.67 64.22 37.24
N LYS A 68 -73.72 63.39 37.19
CA LYS A 68 -73.66 62.01 36.67
C LYS A 68 -73.19 61.96 35.22
N PHE A 69 -73.70 62.85 34.37
CA PHE A 69 -73.27 62.95 32.98
C PHE A 69 -71.80 63.36 32.86
N GLN A 70 -71.37 64.38 33.60
CA GLN A 70 -69.98 64.84 33.59
C GLN A 70 -68.99 63.77 34.11
N THR A 71 -69.34 63.05 35.17
CA THR A 71 -68.50 61.98 35.71
C THR A 71 -68.45 60.80 34.75
N SER A 72 -69.60 60.36 34.22
CA SER A 72 -69.67 59.30 33.22
C SER A 72 -68.85 59.66 31.98
N HIS A 73 -69.02 60.85 31.42
CA HIS A 73 -68.25 61.31 30.26
C HIS A 73 -66.74 61.35 30.55
N LYS A 74 -66.32 61.83 31.73
CA LYS A 74 -64.90 61.82 32.14
C LYS A 74 -64.35 60.41 32.26
N VAL A 75 -65.11 59.47 32.80
CA VAL A 75 -64.67 58.06 32.93
C VAL A 75 -64.60 57.39 31.56
N THR A 76 -65.59 57.59 30.69
CA THR A 76 -65.58 57.03 29.33
C THR A 76 -64.43 57.58 28.49
N THR A 77 -64.16 58.88 28.55
CA THR A 77 -63.03 59.48 27.83
C THR A 77 -61.69 58.99 28.36
N LYS A 78 -61.51 58.91 29.67
CA LYS A 78 -60.30 58.32 30.27
C LYS A 78 -60.11 56.85 29.88
N SER A 79 -61.16 56.04 29.99
CA SER A 79 -61.12 54.63 29.58
C SER A 79 -60.81 54.47 28.10
N GLY A 80 -61.31 55.38 27.23
CA GLY A 80 -60.97 55.40 25.82
C GLY A 80 -59.49 55.70 25.57
N ILE A 81 -58.93 56.69 26.28
CA ILE A 81 -57.50 57.04 26.21
C ILE A 81 -56.64 55.88 26.74
N GLU A 82 -56.98 55.30 27.89
CA GLU A 82 -56.24 54.18 28.48
C GLU A 82 -56.24 52.95 27.54
N GLN A 83 -57.36 52.70 26.86
CA GLN A 83 -57.44 51.62 25.88
C GLN A 83 -56.60 51.92 24.62
N GLU A 84 -56.62 53.15 24.12
CA GLU A 84 -55.79 53.57 22.99
C GLU A 84 -54.29 53.52 23.34
N GLU A 85 -53.90 54.00 24.52
CA GLU A 85 -52.54 53.89 25.04
C GLU A 85 -52.11 52.43 25.17
N SER A 86 -52.96 51.54 25.70
CA SER A 86 -52.66 50.11 25.80
C SER A 86 -52.43 49.47 24.43
N LEU A 87 -53.24 49.81 23.42
CA LEU A 87 -53.06 49.32 22.06
C LEU A 87 -51.78 49.86 21.42
N LEU A 88 -51.42 51.13 21.67
CA LEU A 88 -50.17 51.70 21.21
C LEU A 88 -48.96 51.02 21.86
N TYR A 89 -49.01 50.73 23.17
CA TYR A 89 -47.96 49.98 23.87
C TYR A 89 -47.80 48.57 23.33
N GLU A 90 -48.91 47.85 23.09
CA GLU A 90 -48.88 46.51 22.50
C GLU A 90 -48.29 46.55 21.07
N THR A 91 -48.69 47.53 20.26
CA THR A 91 -48.17 47.70 18.90
C THR A 91 -46.67 48.01 18.91
N ALA A 92 -46.22 48.93 19.77
CA ALA A 92 -44.80 49.26 19.89
C ALA A 92 -43.96 48.08 20.40
N ALA A 93 -44.50 47.29 21.35
CA ALA A 93 -43.85 46.08 21.83
C ALA A 93 -43.74 45.02 20.73
N LEU A 94 -44.80 44.83 19.94
CA LEU A 94 -44.80 43.91 18.80
C LEU A 94 -43.79 44.35 17.74
N GLU A 95 -43.79 45.63 17.34
CA GLU A 95 -42.82 46.19 16.40
C GLU A 95 -41.38 46.02 16.87
N SER A 96 -41.12 46.28 18.16
CA SER A 96 -39.81 46.05 18.77
C SER A 96 -39.38 44.58 18.66
N SER A 97 -40.29 43.65 19.00
CA SER A 97 -40.02 42.21 18.90
C SER A 97 -39.75 41.76 17.45
N LEU A 98 -40.54 42.23 16.49
CA LEU A 98 -40.36 41.92 15.08
C LEU A 98 -39.02 42.49 14.57
N ASN A 99 -38.68 43.72 14.94
CA ASN A 99 -37.39 44.31 14.61
C ASN A 99 -36.22 43.52 15.19
N THR A 100 -36.31 43.02 16.43
CA THR A 100 -35.27 42.15 16.98
C THR A 100 -35.12 40.85 16.17
N THR A 101 -36.23 40.21 15.80
CA THR A 101 -36.17 38.99 14.97
C THR A 101 -35.62 39.24 13.57
N ILE A 102 -35.90 40.39 12.97
CA ILE A 102 -35.36 40.78 11.67
C ILE A 102 -33.83 40.91 11.76
N ILE A 103 -33.33 41.60 12.80
CA ILE A 103 -31.89 41.79 13.00
C ILE A 103 -31.19 40.44 13.25
N GLU A 104 -31.80 39.55 14.03
CA GLU A 104 -31.27 38.20 14.26
C GLU A 104 -31.18 37.41 12.93
N LEU A 105 -32.25 37.39 12.14
CA LEU A 105 -32.28 36.71 10.85
C LEU A 105 -31.29 37.30 9.83
N GLU A 106 -31.11 38.62 9.82
CA GLU A 106 -30.11 39.28 8.98
C GLU A 106 -28.68 38.89 9.37
N ASN A 107 -28.40 38.83 10.67
CA ASN A 107 -27.11 38.38 11.21
C ASN A 107 -26.85 36.91 10.87
N ASP A 108 -27.84 36.04 11.06
CA ASP A 108 -27.75 34.62 10.71
C ASP A 108 -27.50 34.44 9.20
N THR A 109 -28.19 35.22 8.36
CA THR A 109 -27.98 35.20 6.91
C THR A 109 -26.55 35.63 6.55
N LYS A 110 -25.99 36.62 7.24
CA LYS A 110 -24.61 37.06 7.04
C LYS A 110 -23.60 35.99 7.47
N LEU A 111 -23.81 35.36 8.62
CA LEU A 111 -22.96 34.28 9.13
C LEU A 111 -22.99 33.07 8.20
N LEU A 112 -24.19 32.64 7.76
CA LEU A 112 -24.34 31.54 6.81
C LEU A 112 -23.65 31.81 5.48
N ARG A 113 -23.66 33.06 4.98
CA ARG A 113 -22.92 33.44 3.77
C ARG A 113 -21.40 33.34 3.96
N GLN A 114 -20.88 33.73 5.13
CA GLN A 114 -19.46 33.63 5.44
C GLN A 114 -19.02 32.16 5.55
N GLU A 115 -19.79 31.32 6.24
CA GLU A 115 -19.50 29.88 6.35
C GLU A 115 -19.61 29.19 4.99
N LEU A 116 -20.58 29.55 4.16
CA LEU A 116 -20.69 29.02 2.80
C LEU A 116 -19.47 29.36 1.94
N GLU A 117 -18.94 30.58 2.03
CA GLU A 117 -17.72 30.95 1.30
C GLU A 117 -16.49 30.20 1.84
N ARG A 118 -16.37 30.06 3.16
CA ARG A 118 -15.33 29.25 3.79
C ARG A 118 -15.35 27.81 3.28
N VAL A 119 -16.52 27.16 3.31
CA VAL A 119 -16.68 25.78 2.82
C VAL A 119 -16.39 25.67 1.32
N ARG A 120 -16.71 26.69 0.51
CA ARG A 120 -16.33 26.72 -0.91
C ARG A 120 -14.82 26.75 -1.11
N VAL A 121 -14.11 27.59 -0.35
CA VAL A 121 -12.65 27.66 -0.41
C VAL A 121 -12.01 26.35 0.05
N GLU A 122 -12.52 25.75 1.14
CA GLU A 122 -12.06 24.44 1.62
C GLU A 122 -12.30 23.34 0.58
N ARG A 123 -13.46 23.32 -0.07
CA ARG A 123 -13.75 22.41 -1.20
C ARG A 123 -12.78 22.62 -2.35
N ASP A 124 -12.54 23.85 -2.77
CA ASP A 124 -11.67 24.14 -3.92
C ASP A 124 -10.21 23.75 -3.64
N ARG A 125 -9.76 23.96 -2.39
CA ARG A 125 -8.47 23.47 -1.91
C ARG A 125 -8.40 21.94 -1.95
N ALA A 126 -9.42 21.24 -1.43
CA ALA A 126 -9.46 19.78 -1.46
C ALA A 126 -9.48 19.21 -2.90
N ILE A 127 -10.17 19.89 -3.83
CA ILE A 127 -10.15 19.53 -5.26
C ILE A 127 -8.74 19.69 -5.83
N GLN A 128 -8.05 20.79 -5.52
CA GLN A 128 -6.68 21.02 -5.98
C GLN A 128 -5.71 19.96 -5.44
N GLU A 129 -5.76 19.68 -4.14
CA GLU A 129 -4.95 18.63 -3.51
C GLU A 129 -5.22 17.26 -4.13
N ASN A 130 -6.48 16.93 -4.44
CA ASN A 130 -6.83 15.68 -5.11
C ASN A 130 -6.24 15.60 -6.54
N ASN A 131 -6.26 16.70 -7.30
CA ASN A 131 -5.64 16.77 -8.62
C ASN A 131 -4.12 16.58 -8.55
N ASP A 132 -3.45 17.20 -7.58
CA ASP A 132 -2.01 17.07 -7.39
C ASP A 132 -1.63 15.63 -6.98
N LEU A 133 -2.44 15.01 -6.12
CA LEU A 133 -2.29 13.61 -5.74
C LEU A 133 -2.51 12.65 -6.92
N LEU A 134 -3.47 12.94 -7.79
CA LEU A 134 -3.73 12.17 -9.01
C LEU A 134 -2.55 12.29 -9.99
N ARG A 135 -1.98 13.48 -10.12
CA ARG A 135 -0.78 13.72 -10.93
C ARG A 135 0.44 12.96 -10.39
N SER A 136 0.73 13.07 -9.10
CA SER A 136 1.80 12.32 -8.44
C SER A 136 1.60 10.80 -8.55
N GLY A 137 0.35 10.34 -8.48
CA GLY A 137 -0.01 8.94 -8.70
C GLY A 137 0.27 8.47 -10.12
N ASN A 138 -0.04 9.28 -11.13
CA ASN A 138 0.25 8.99 -12.53
C ASN A 138 1.76 8.97 -12.83
N GLU A 139 2.52 9.91 -12.27
CA GLU A 139 3.98 9.96 -12.39
C GLU A 139 4.63 8.71 -11.78
N SER A 140 4.26 8.34 -10.55
CA SER A 140 4.74 7.11 -9.92
C SER A 140 4.32 5.84 -10.69
N ASN A 141 3.14 5.82 -11.29
CA ASN A 141 2.71 4.71 -12.15
C ASN A 141 3.57 4.61 -13.42
N HIS A 142 3.95 5.74 -14.00
CA HIS A 142 4.82 5.81 -15.16
C HIS A 142 6.23 5.30 -14.81
N GLU A 143 6.82 5.77 -13.71
CA GLU A 143 8.11 5.29 -13.19
C GLU A 143 8.08 3.78 -12.93
N CYS A 144 7.01 3.26 -12.30
CA CYS A 144 6.87 1.83 -12.07
C CYS A 144 6.82 1.03 -13.38
N LYS A 145 6.15 1.55 -14.42
CA LYS A 145 6.14 0.92 -15.75
C LYS A 145 7.51 0.96 -16.41
N GLN A 146 8.24 2.05 -16.27
CA GLN A 146 9.60 2.20 -16.79
C GLN A 146 10.57 1.22 -16.11
N LEU A 147 10.59 1.18 -14.78
CA LEU A 147 11.43 0.24 -14.02
C LEU A 147 11.09 -1.23 -14.34
N ARG A 148 9.82 -1.56 -14.61
CA ARG A 148 9.42 -2.90 -15.08
C ARG A 148 9.88 -3.20 -16.51
N ALA A 149 10.05 -2.18 -17.35
CA ALA A 149 10.61 -2.35 -18.69
C ALA A 149 12.12 -2.58 -18.60
N GLU A 150 12.83 -1.76 -17.84
CA GLU A 150 14.28 -1.89 -17.58
C GLU A 150 14.61 -3.25 -16.95
N LEU A 151 13.83 -3.70 -15.95
CA LEU A 151 14.01 -5.02 -15.35
C LEU A 151 13.84 -6.16 -16.37
N ARG A 152 12.90 -6.02 -17.33
CA ARG A 152 12.72 -7.03 -18.39
C ARG A 152 13.90 -7.03 -19.36
N GLU A 153 14.42 -5.85 -19.70
CA GLU A 153 15.60 -5.71 -20.56
C GLU A 153 16.84 -6.32 -19.90
N VAL A 154 17.12 -5.98 -18.63
CA VAL A 154 18.24 -6.54 -17.87
C VAL A 154 18.13 -8.06 -17.77
N LYS A 155 16.95 -8.60 -17.49
CA LYS A 155 16.73 -10.06 -17.49
C LYS A 155 17.01 -10.68 -18.85
N SER A 156 16.58 -10.02 -19.94
CA SER A 156 16.89 -10.52 -21.28
C SER A 156 18.41 -10.50 -21.53
N ARG A 157 19.10 -9.42 -21.16
CA ARG A 157 20.56 -9.31 -21.30
C ARG A 157 21.30 -10.37 -20.49
N GLU A 158 20.87 -10.62 -19.25
CA GLU A 158 21.39 -11.69 -18.40
C GLU A 158 21.22 -13.06 -19.05
N THR A 159 20.05 -13.36 -19.61
CA THR A 159 19.83 -14.63 -20.32
C THR A 159 20.72 -14.79 -21.56
N HIS A 160 20.99 -13.71 -22.31
CA HIS A 160 21.92 -13.77 -23.43
C HIS A 160 23.36 -14.01 -22.96
N LEU A 161 23.83 -13.27 -21.94
CA LEU A 161 25.17 -13.45 -21.38
C LEU A 161 25.39 -14.86 -20.79
N LEU A 162 24.36 -15.46 -20.18
CA LEU A 162 24.42 -16.84 -19.72
C LEU A 162 24.54 -17.84 -20.88
N SER A 163 23.87 -17.58 -22.01
CA SER A 163 24.03 -18.38 -23.24
C SER A 163 25.46 -18.28 -23.77
N ASP A 164 25.97 -17.06 -23.94
CA ASP A 164 27.33 -16.82 -24.43
C ASP A 164 28.37 -17.48 -23.52
N TYR A 165 28.17 -17.40 -22.20
CA TYR A 165 29.04 -18.05 -21.24
C TYR A 165 29.01 -19.58 -21.38
N SER A 166 27.83 -20.18 -21.58
CA SER A 166 27.72 -21.62 -21.82
C SER A 166 28.41 -22.05 -23.12
N GLU A 167 28.30 -21.26 -24.19
CA GLU A 167 28.99 -21.52 -25.46
C GLU A 167 30.52 -21.47 -25.27
N LEU A 168 31.04 -20.47 -24.55
CA LEU A 168 32.47 -20.36 -24.24
C LEU A 168 32.96 -21.51 -23.35
N GLU A 169 32.16 -21.98 -22.39
CA GLU A 169 32.49 -23.16 -21.59
C GLU A 169 32.57 -24.42 -22.46
N GLU A 170 31.63 -24.61 -23.39
CA GLU A 170 31.65 -25.71 -24.34
C GLU A 170 32.92 -25.66 -25.23
N GLU A 171 33.23 -24.50 -25.81
CA GLU A 171 34.45 -24.30 -26.59
C GLU A 171 35.71 -24.62 -25.79
N ASN A 172 35.80 -24.15 -24.54
CA ASN A 172 36.93 -24.44 -23.66
C ASN A 172 37.07 -25.94 -23.39
N ILE A 173 35.97 -26.64 -23.13
CA ILE A 173 35.95 -28.10 -22.96
C ILE A 173 36.44 -28.78 -24.25
N THR A 174 36.03 -28.32 -25.44
CA THR A 174 36.52 -28.89 -26.70
C THR A 174 38.01 -28.69 -26.90
N LEU A 175 38.54 -27.49 -26.60
CA LEU A 175 39.97 -27.18 -26.68
C LEU A 175 40.78 -28.02 -25.69
N GLN A 176 40.30 -28.18 -24.45
CA GLN A 176 40.95 -29.06 -23.47
C GLN A 176 41.01 -30.52 -23.96
N LYS A 177 39.93 -31.02 -24.58
CA LYS A 177 39.91 -32.36 -25.18
C LYS A 177 40.93 -32.47 -26.33
N GLN A 178 41.02 -31.47 -27.20
CA GLN A 178 42.02 -31.44 -28.28
C GLN A 178 43.44 -31.43 -27.74
N ILE A 179 43.73 -30.61 -26.71
CA ILE A 179 45.05 -30.58 -26.05
C ILE A 179 45.37 -31.94 -25.43
N ALA A 180 44.42 -32.58 -24.75
CA ALA A 180 44.62 -33.91 -24.18
C ALA A 180 44.92 -34.96 -25.27
N HIS A 181 44.19 -34.91 -26.39
CA HIS A 181 44.42 -35.78 -27.53
C HIS A 181 45.81 -35.56 -28.16
N LEU A 182 46.21 -34.30 -28.37
CA LEU A 182 47.56 -33.96 -28.87
C LEU A 182 48.67 -34.44 -27.93
N LYS A 183 48.49 -34.29 -26.61
CA LYS A 183 49.43 -34.83 -25.62
C LYS A 183 49.55 -36.35 -25.71
N SER A 184 48.44 -37.07 -25.90
CA SER A 184 48.47 -38.52 -26.11
C SER A 184 49.21 -38.89 -27.39
N SER A 185 48.89 -38.24 -28.50
CA SER A 185 49.56 -38.45 -29.79
C SER A 185 51.06 -38.12 -29.73
N GLN A 186 51.45 -37.10 -28.95
CA GLN A 186 52.86 -36.76 -28.73
C GLN A 186 53.61 -37.88 -27.97
N VAL A 187 52.97 -38.50 -26.97
CA VAL A 187 53.56 -39.65 -26.26
C VAL A 187 53.73 -40.84 -27.21
N GLU A 188 52.73 -41.13 -28.04
CA GLU A 188 52.82 -42.18 -29.07
C GLU A 188 53.93 -41.91 -30.09
N PHE A 189 54.07 -40.66 -30.54
CA PHE A 189 55.14 -40.25 -31.46
C PHE A 189 56.54 -40.42 -30.85
N GLU A 190 56.75 -39.95 -29.61
CA GLU A 190 58.02 -40.17 -28.93
C GLU A 190 58.29 -41.68 -28.70
N GLY A 191 57.25 -42.47 -28.38
CA GLY A 191 57.33 -43.93 -28.30
C GLY A 191 57.81 -44.56 -29.62
N ALA A 192 57.21 -44.19 -30.74
CA ALA A 192 57.61 -44.65 -32.07
C ALA A 192 59.04 -44.22 -32.43
N LYS A 193 59.44 -43.00 -32.05
CA LYS A 193 60.80 -42.50 -32.26
C LYS A 193 61.83 -43.28 -31.44
N HIS A 194 61.52 -43.64 -30.19
CA HIS A 194 62.35 -44.55 -29.40
C HIS A 194 62.49 -45.92 -30.06
N GLU A 195 61.39 -46.47 -30.59
CA GLU A 195 61.39 -47.74 -31.30
C GLU A 195 62.25 -47.68 -32.59
N ILE A 196 62.14 -46.61 -33.38
CA ILE A 196 62.96 -46.41 -34.57
C ILE A 196 64.45 -46.35 -34.20
N ARG A 197 64.82 -45.60 -33.16
CA ARG A 197 66.23 -45.54 -32.70
C ARG A 197 66.74 -46.93 -32.30
N ARG A 198 65.95 -47.71 -31.56
CA ARG A 198 66.29 -49.09 -31.18
C ARG A 198 66.49 -49.98 -32.41
N LEU A 199 65.62 -49.87 -33.41
CA LEU A 199 65.75 -50.61 -34.67
C LEU A 199 66.99 -50.17 -35.47
N GLN A 200 67.32 -48.88 -35.48
CA GLN A 200 68.53 -48.35 -36.10
C GLN A 200 69.80 -48.92 -35.43
N GLU A 201 69.86 -48.93 -34.09
CA GLU A 201 70.97 -49.54 -33.34
C GLU A 201 71.11 -51.03 -33.68
N ASN A 202 70.00 -51.77 -33.76
CA ASN A 202 70.02 -53.18 -34.18
C ASN A 202 70.54 -53.36 -35.62
N VAL A 203 70.17 -52.47 -36.53
CA VAL A 203 70.66 -52.47 -37.92
C VAL A 203 72.16 -52.17 -37.97
N GLU A 204 72.66 -51.21 -37.19
CA GLU A 204 74.10 -50.91 -37.09
C GLU A 204 74.88 -52.10 -36.54
N LEU A 205 74.37 -52.77 -35.50
CA LEU A 205 74.97 -54.00 -34.98
C LEU A 205 75.01 -55.12 -36.04
N LEU A 206 73.94 -55.29 -36.81
CA LEU A 206 73.92 -56.26 -37.92
C LEU A 206 74.93 -55.89 -39.00
N TYR A 207 75.09 -54.60 -39.34
CA TYR A 207 76.12 -54.16 -40.28
C TYR A 207 77.53 -54.46 -39.79
N LEU A 208 77.82 -54.25 -38.50
CA LEU A 208 79.09 -54.62 -37.89
C LEU A 208 79.34 -56.13 -37.97
N GLN A 209 78.33 -56.94 -37.65
CA GLN A 209 78.42 -58.41 -37.79
C GLN A 209 78.68 -58.84 -39.23
N VAL A 210 78.04 -58.20 -40.21
CA VAL A 210 78.29 -58.49 -41.64
C VAL A 210 79.71 -58.10 -42.05
N ASP A 211 80.24 -56.96 -41.60
CA ASP A 211 81.62 -56.55 -41.90
C ASP A 211 82.65 -57.48 -41.25
N GLU A 212 82.42 -57.94 -40.02
CA GLU A 212 83.23 -58.97 -39.36
C GLU A 212 83.22 -60.28 -40.13
N LEU A 213 82.03 -60.76 -40.55
CA LEU A 213 81.90 -61.95 -41.39
C LEU A 213 82.58 -61.77 -42.75
N ALA A 214 82.52 -60.58 -43.35
CA ALA A 214 83.21 -60.28 -44.59
C ALA A 214 84.74 -60.28 -44.43
N LYS A 215 85.27 -59.76 -43.31
CA LYS A 215 86.70 -59.85 -42.97
C LYS A 215 87.13 -61.31 -42.76
N LEU A 216 86.35 -62.10 -42.03
CA LEU A 216 86.59 -63.53 -41.84
C LEU A 216 86.57 -64.28 -43.17
N LYS A 217 85.63 -63.96 -44.06
CA LYS A 217 85.56 -64.51 -45.42
C LYS A 217 86.83 -64.18 -46.22
N LYS A 218 87.29 -62.92 -46.22
CA LYS A 218 88.53 -62.52 -46.88
C LYS A 218 89.76 -63.26 -46.34
N ILE A 219 89.83 -63.48 -45.03
CA ILE A 219 90.90 -64.26 -44.41
C ILE A 219 90.84 -65.72 -44.89
N ALA A 220 89.65 -66.33 -44.89
CA ALA A 220 89.46 -67.69 -45.38
C ALA A 220 89.79 -67.82 -46.88
N GLU A 221 89.39 -66.86 -47.71
CA GLU A 221 89.74 -66.78 -49.14
C GLU A 221 91.26 -66.69 -49.31
N LYS A 222 91.94 -65.81 -48.57
CA LYS A 222 93.40 -65.68 -48.63
C LYS A 222 94.12 -66.94 -48.17
N GLN A 223 93.67 -67.59 -47.10
CA GLN A 223 94.22 -68.88 -46.66
C GLN A 223 94.04 -69.96 -47.71
N MET A 224 92.89 -69.97 -48.42
CA MET A 224 92.66 -70.87 -49.53
C MET A 224 93.60 -70.58 -50.71
N GLU A 225 93.80 -69.31 -51.06
CA GLU A 225 94.76 -68.89 -52.09
C GLU A 225 96.20 -69.29 -51.74
N GLU A 226 96.64 -69.05 -50.50
CA GLU A 226 97.97 -69.43 -50.00
C GLU A 226 98.15 -70.97 -50.04
N ALA A 227 97.12 -71.73 -49.67
CA ALA A 227 97.15 -73.20 -49.77
C ALA A 227 97.22 -73.67 -51.23
N LEU A 228 96.49 -73.02 -52.14
CA LEU A 228 96.55 -73.31 -53.57
C LEU A 228 97.92 -72.96 -54.18
N GLN A 229 98.50 -71.82 -53.80
CA GLN A 229 99.84 -71.42 -54.22
C GLN A 229 100.92 -72.36 -53.68
N SER A 230 100.82 -72.79 -52.41
CA SER A 230 101.71 -73.81 -51.84
C SER A 230 101.62 -75.12 -52.60
N LEU A 231 100.40 -75.58 -52.91
CA LEU A 231 100.17 -76.80 -53.69
C LEU A 231 100.67 -76.65 -55.15
N GLN A 232 100.56 -75.46 -55.74
CA GLN A 232 101.16 -75.17 -57.03
C GLN A 232 102.69 -75.20 -56.95
N GLY A 233 103.28 -74.59 -55.91
CA GLY A 233 104.72 -74.64 -55.64
C GLY A 233 105.22 -76.07 -55.44
N GLU A 234 104.49 -76.92 -54.72
CA GLU A 234 104.79 -78.35 -54.60
C GLU A 234 104.68 -79.08 -55.94
N ARG A 235 103.67 -78.77 -56.77
CA ARG A 235 103.55 -79.32 -58.12
C ARG A 235 104.72 -78.90 -58.99
N GLU A 236 105.10 -77.63 -58.97
CA GLU A 236 106.23 -77.08 -59.73
C GLU A 236 107.56 -77.69 -59.25
N ALA A 237 107.79 -77.81 -57.95
CA ALA A 237 108.94 -78.50 -57.38
C ALA A 237 108.98 -79.98 -57.78
N LYS A 238 107.83 -80.66 -57.75
CA LYS A 238 107.70 -82.05 -58.23
C LYS A 238 107.95 -82.17 -59.73
N TYR A 239 107.49 -81.21 -60.54
CA TYR A 239 107.80 -81.15 -61.96
C TYR A 239 109.27 -80.84 -62.23
N ALA A 240 109.91 -79.99 -61.43
CA ALA A 240 111.33 -79.68 -61.52
C ALA A 240 112.19 -80.91 -61.18
N LEU A 241 111.87 -81.61 -60.08
CA LEU A 241 112.52 -82.88 -59.73
C LEU A 241 112.26 -83.95 -60.77
N LYS A 242 111.05 -84.03 -61.33
CA LYS A 242 110.75 -84.92 -62.45
C LYS A 242 111.59 -84.56 -63.68
N LYS A 243 111.76 -83.28 -63.99
CA LYS A 243 112.60 -82.81 -65.10
C LYS A 243 114.08 -83.10 -64.86
N GLU A 244 114.58 -82.96 -63.64
CA GLU A 244 115.95 -83.37 -63.27
C GLU A 244 116.13 -84.88 -63.36
N LEU A 245 115.15 -85.67 -62.92
CA LEU A 245 115.13 -87.12 -63.09
C LEU A 245 115.09 -87.50 -64.58
N ASP A 246 114.22 -86.87 -65.37
CA ASP A 246 114.15 -87.05 -66.81
C ASP A 246 115.46 -86.61 -67.47
N GLN A 247 116.14 -85.55 -66.99
CA GLN A 247 117.48 -85.18 -67.43
C GLN A 247 118.55 -86.20 -67.02
N ARG A 248 118.46 -86.82 -65.83
CA ARG A 248 119.37 -87.89 -65.40
C ARG A 248 119.16 -89.15 -66.23
N ILE A 249 117.91 -89.53 -66.48
CA ILE A 249 117.53 -90.60 -67.41
C ILE A 249 118.02 -90.25 -68.81
N ASN A 250 117.89 -88.99 -69.25
CA ASN A 250 118.37 -88.55 -70.56
C ASN A 250 119.91 -88.55 -70.61
N ASN A 251 120.60 -88.20 -69.53
CA ASN A 251 122.06 -88.25 -69.44
C ASN A 251 122.58 -89.70 -69.35
N GLU A 252 121.81 -90.63 -68.77
CA GLU A 252 122.08 -92.07 -68.82
C GLU A 252 121.70 -92.70 -70.18
N SER A 253 120.70 -92.17 -70.88
CA SER A 253 120.31 -92.62 -72.22
C SER A 253 121.19 -92.03 -73.34
N VAL A 254 121.87 -90.90 -73.11
CA VAL A 254 122.84 -90.28 -74.02
C VAL A 254 124.15 -91.08 -74.18
N TYR A 255 124.45 -92.02 -73.27
CA TYR A 255 125.51 -93.01 -73.50
C TYR A 255 125.06 -94.26 -74.28
N ASN A 256 123.75 -94.48 -74.49
CA ASN A 256 123.24 -95.69 -75.14
C ASN A 256 122.36 -95.48 -76.37
N LEU A 257 122.08 -94.25 -76.79
CA LEU A 257 121.33 -93.95 -78.02
C LEU A 257 121.96 -92.81 -78.84
N SER A 258 123.30 -92.80 -78.92
CA SER A 258 124.01 -92.32 -80.11
C SER A 258 123.72 -93.28 -81.28
N ASN A 259 122.47 -93.25 -81.79
CA ASN A 259 122.03 -93.81 -83.07
C ASN A 259 120.49 -93.70 -83.23
N LEU A 260 119.92 -92.49 -83.23
CA LEU A 260 118.69 -92.22 -83.99
C LEU A 260 118.44 -90.71 -84.14
N ALA A 261 119.31 -90.03 -84.88
CA ALA A 261 118.87 -88.85 -85.61
C ALA A 261 117.86 -89.30 -86.70
N PHE A 262 116.96 -88.39 -87.05
CA PHE A 262 115.90 -88.49 -88.07
C PHE A 262 114.60 -89.19 -87.68
N SER A 263 113.58 -88.39 -87.33
CA SER A 263 112.40 -88.23 -88.21
C SER A 263 111.27 -87.38 -87.61
N ILE A 264 110.76 -86.45 -88.43
CA ILE A 264 109.31 -86.24 -88.70
C ILE A 264 108.51 -85.45 -87.64
N ARG A 265 108.21 -84.16 -87.92
CA ARG A 265 106.86 -83.63 -88.31
C ARG A 265 105.97 -83.39 -87.07
N GLY A 266 105.38 -82.22 -86.81
CA GLY A 266 104.61 -81.36 -87.69
C GLY A 266 103.10 -81.64 -87.52
N MET A 267 102.33 -80.56 -87.30
CA MET A 267 100.86 -80.41 -87.45
C MET A 267 99.92 -80.62 -86.25
N GLY A 268 98.98 -79.67 -86.17
CA GLY A 268 97.60 -79.83 -85.66
C GLY A 268 97.44 -79.36 -84.22
N GLY A 269 96.63 -78.34 -83.89
CA GLY A 269 95.51 -77.76 -84.62
C GLY A 269 94.35 -77.61 -83.63
N ASP A 270 93.72 -76.42 -83.65
CA ASP A 270 92.26 -76.24 -83.64
C ASP A 270 91.46 -76.72 -82.39
N GLN A 271 90.44 -76.03 -81.89
CA GLN A 271 89.54 -75.04 -82.49
C GLN A 271 88.53 -74.58 -81.41
N ASN A 272 88.03 -73.34 -81.55
CA ASN A 272 86.61 -72.94 -81.47
C ASN A 272 85.81 -73.02 -80.15
N ILE A 273 84.75 -72.24 -79.89
CA ILE A 273 83.95 -71.16 -80.54
C ILE A 273 83.16 -70.52 -79.36
N GLY A 274 83.02 -69.20 -79.24
CA GLY A 274 81.89 -68.38 -79.75
C GLY A 274 81.15 -67.74 -78.56
N SER A 275 80.91 -66.42 -78.52
CA SER A 275 79.76 -65.69 -79.11
C SER A 275 78.43 -66.05 -78.40
N ASP A 276 77.45 -65.20 -78.12
CA ASP A 276 77.08 -63.84 -78.52
C ASP A 276 75.85 -63.43 -77.68
N ASP A 277 75.62 -62.12 -77.53
CA ASP A 277 74.34 -61.38 -77.53
C ASP A 277 73.13 -61.62 -76.57
N GLU A 278 72.79 -60.48 -75.91
CA GLU A 278 71.51 -59.72 -75.86
C GLU A 278 70.35 -59.94 -74.86
N ASP A 279 69.80 -58.76 -74.48
CA ASP A 279 68.44 -58.36 -74.04
C ASP A 279 67.84 -58.77 -72.66
N ASP A 280 67.68 -57.77 -71.76
CA ASP A 280 66.46 -56.92 -71.57
C ASP A 280 66.17 -56.44 -70.11
N LEU A 281 66.12 -55.10 -69.98
CA LEU A 281 65.61 -54.08 -68.99
C LEU A 281 64.62 -54.44 -67.82
N PRO A 282 64.23 -53.51 -66.89
CA PRO A 282 64.84 -52.32 -66.21
C PRO A 282 64.42 -52.22 -64.68
N PRO A 283 64.42 -51.09 -63.89
CA PRO A 283 64.73 -49.67 -64.16
C PRO A 283 65.47 -48.86 -63.04
N VAL A 284 65.56 -47.55 -63.31
CA VAL A 284 65.65 -46.36 -62.41
C VAL A 284 67.03 -45.85 -61.95
N LEU A 285 67.47 -44.74 -62.57
CA LEU A 285 67.54 -43.39 -61.98
C LEU A 285 68.67 -42.56 -62.60
N ARG A 286 68.31 -41.58 -63.45
CA ARG A 286 69.00 -40.29 -63.51
C ARG A 286 68.04 -39.18 -63.92
N LYS A 287 68.22 -38.07 -63.19
CA LYS A 287 67.89 -36.67 -63.49
C LYS A 287 66.42 -36.24 -63.41
N PHE A 288 66.21 -35.22 -62.58
CA PHE A 288 65.29 -34.13 -62.89
C PHE A 288 66.06 -32.81 -62.80
N GLU A 289 65.98 -32.10 -63.91
CA GLU A 289 66.27 -30.68 -64.12
C GLU A 289 64.97 -30.06 -64.67
N ASN A 290 64.92 -28.74 -64.63
CA ASN A 290 63.76 -27.86 -64.62
C ASN A 290 62.86 -27.86 -65.87
N ASP A 291 61.68 -27.27 -65.63
CA ASP A 291 60.77 -26.54 -66.54
C ASP A 291 60.03 -27.30 -67.66
N ILE A 292 58.70 -27.21 -67.62
CA ILE A 292 57.84 -26.55 -68.62
C ILE A 292 56.39 -26.56 -68.11
N GLY A 293 55.71 -25.42 -68.26
CA GLY A 293 54.35 -25.19 -67.77
C GLY A 293 53.25 -25.95 -68.51
N SER A 294 52.07 -25.96 -67.89
CA SER A 294 50.80 -26.11 -68.59
C SER A 294 49.70 -25.39 -67.81
N THR A 295 49.15 -24.40 -68.48
CA THR A 295 47.82 -23.82 -68.36
C THR A 295 46.78 -24.86 -67.92
N MET A 296 45.97 -24.51 -66.91
CA MET A 296 44.68 -25.15 -66.68
C MET A 296 43.72 -24.13 -66.06
N GLU A 297 42.95 -23.49 -66.94
CA GLU A 297 41.71 -22.79 -66.62
C GLU A 297 40.66 -23.80 -66.13
N LEU A 298 39.89 -23.42 -65.12
CA LEU A 298 38.66 -24.07 -64.65
C LEU A 298 37.75 -22.95 -64.09
N PRO A 299 36.42 -23.10 -64.17
CA PRO A 299 35.60 -22.30 -65.08
C PRO A 299 34.71 -21.27 -64.39
N GLU A 300 34.39 -20.20 -65.12
CA GLU A 300 33.16 -19.43 -64.91
C GLU A 300 31.94 -20.36 -65.02
N CYS A 301 31.22 -20.53 -63.92
CA CYS A 301 29.85 -21.02 -63.94
C CYS A 301 28.94 -19.87 -63.49
N GLY A 302 28.45 -19.10 -64.46
CA GLY A 302 27.28 -18.27 -64.27
C GLY A 302 26.07 -19.16 -64.02
N LYS A 303 25.69 -19.31 -62.76
CA LYS A 303 24.34 -19.64 -62.33
C LYS A 303 24.06 -18.83 -61.08
N HIS A 304 22.95 -18.10 -61.07
CA HIS A 304 22.38 -17.50 -59.88
C HIS A 304 22.43 -18.50 -58.71
N ASP A 305 23.34 -18.23 -57.77
CA ASP A 305 23.60 -19.09 -56.65
C ASP A 305 22.86 -18.53 -55.43
N LEU A 306 21.86 -19.27 -54.95
CA LEU A 306 21.08 -18.94 -53.75
C LEU A 306 21.97 -18.75 -52.52
N PHE A 307 23.20 -19.28 -52.55
CA PHE A 307 24.22 -19.08 -51.53
C PHE A 307 24.87 -17.69 -51.56
N SER A 308 25.02 -17.05 -52.72
CA SER A 308 25.56 -15.69 -52.80
C SER A 308 24.61 -14.63 -52.23
N GLU A 309 23.29 -14.88 -52.30
CA GLU A 309 22.25 -13.95 -51.83
C GLU A 309 21.97 -14.10 -50.31
N ILE A 310 22.04 -15.33 -49.79
CA ILE A 310 21.97 -15.61 -48.34
C ILE A 310 23.23 -15.12 -47.65
N HIS A 311 24.42 -15.42 -48.19
CA HIS A 311 25.66 -14.94 -47.60
C HIS A 311 25.84 -13.44 -47.69
N LEU A 312 25.34 -12.73 -48.72
CA LEU A 312 25.40 -11.26 -48.75
C LEU A 312 24.51 -10.62 -47.66
N ASN A 313 23.34 -11.21 -47.37
CA ASN A 313 22.46 -10.72 -46.30
C ASN A 313 22.99 -11.08 -44.90
N GLU A 314 23.57 -12.27 -44.73
CA GLU A 314 24.25 -12.67 -43.50
C GLU A 314 25.50 -11.82 -43.26
N LEU A 315 26.29 -11.56 -44.30
CA LEU A 315 27.51 -10.75 -44.24
C LEU A 315 27.17 -9.27 -43.97
N LYS A 316 26.12 -8.71 -44.59
CA LYS A 316 25.61 -7.37 -44.22
C LYS A 316 25.05 -7.30 -42.81
N LYS A 317 24.44 -8.39 -42.32
CA LYS A 317 23.95 -8.47 -40.94
C LYS A 317 25.12 -8.52 -39.95
N LEU A 318 26.17 -9.29 -40.26
CA LEU A 318 27.40 -9.36 -39.49
C LEU A 318 28.17 -8.03 -39.54
N GLU A 319 28.23 -7.34 -40.68
CA GLU A 319 28.82 -6.00 -40.81
C GLU A 319 28.07 -4.98 -39.95
N LYS A 320 26.73 -5.01 -39.97
CA LYS A 320 25.92 -4.12 -39.14
C LYS A 320 26.04 -4.43 -37.64
N GLN A 321 26.17 -5.72 -37.28
CA GLN A 321 26.45 -6.13 -35.91
C GLN A 321 27.86 -5.72 -35.48
N LEU A 322 28.84 -5.82 -36.37
CA LEU A 322 30.21 -5.37 -36.12
C LEU A 322 30.27 -3.85 -35.93
N GLU A 323 29.59 -3.08 -36.78
CA GLU A 323 29.47 -1.63 -36.66
C GLU A 323 28.77 -1.22 -35.36
N GLN A 324 27.71 -1.95 -34.96
CA GLN A 324 27.05 -1.74 -33.67
C GLN A 324 28.00 -2.01 -32.50
N VAL A 325 28.75 -3.12 -32.53
CA VAL A 325 29.73 -3.47 -31.50
C VAL A 325 30.89 -2.48 -31.48
N GLU A 326 31.35 -1.98 -32.62
CA GLU A 326 32.37 -0.92 -32.69
C GLU A 326 31.86 0.40 -32.10
N ASN A 327 30.60 0.76 -32.37
CA ASN A 327 29.97 1.93 -31.77
C ASN A 327 29.80 1.78 -30.25
N GLU A 328 29.33 0.62 -29.78
CA GLU A 328 29.22 0.33 -28.34
C GLU A 328 30.59 0.32 -27.66
N LYS A 329 31.61 -0.27 -28.31
CA LYS A 329 33.00 -0.21 -27.86
C LYS A 329 33.52 1.22 -27.78
N SER A 330 33.21 2.06 -28.77
CA SER A 330 33.61 3.48 -28.76
C SER A 330 32.97 4.25 -27.61
N LEU A 331 31.67 4.02 -27.36
CA LEU A 331 30.92 4.64 -26.26
C LEU A 331 31.43 4.16 -24.90
N LEU A 332 31.66 2.85 -24.73
CA LEU A 332 32.24 2.30 -23.51
C LEU A 332 33.67 2.80 -23.27
N THR A 333 34.46 2.97 -24.33
CA THR A 333 35.80 3.55 -24.22
C THR A 333 35.74 5.03 -23.82
N GLN A 334 34.75 5.77 -24.34
CA GLN A 334 34.50 7.15 -23.93
C GLN A 334 34.06 7.22 -22.46
N ASN A 335 33.07 6.41 -22.04
CA ASN A 335 32.62 6.35 -20.64
C ASN A 335 33.75 5.91 -19.70
N LEU A 336 34.61 4.98 -20.12
CA LEU A 336 35.79 4.58 -19.36
C LEU A 336 36.77 5.75 -19.21
N LYS A 337 37.01 6.51 -20.28
CA LYS A 337 37.87 7.69 -20.26
C LYS A 337 37.30 8.81 -19.38
N GLU A 338 35.99 9.04 -19.44
CA GLU A 338 35.29 10.01 -18.60
C GLU A 338 35.33 9.59 -17.12
N SER A 339 35.01 8.33 -16.81
CA SER A 339 35.11 7.78 -15.46
C SER A 339 36.55 7.80 -14.93
N GLN A 340 37.54 7.53 -15.77
CA GLN A 340 38.96 7.60 -15.39
C GLN A 340 39.37 9.06 -15.12
N SER A 341 38.94 10.01 -15.96
CA SER A 341 39.18 11.43 -15.73
C SER A 341 38.52 11.96 -14.46
N ALA A 342 37.32 11.48 -14.12
CA ALA A 342 36.64 11.82 -12.87
C ALA A 342 37.38 11.22 -11.66
N SER A 343 37.83 9.96 -11.76
CA SER A 343 38.65 9.33 -10.72
C SER A 343 39.97 10.06 -10.49
N ASP A 344 40.65 10.47 -11.55
CA ASP A 344 41.91 11.21 -11.47
C ASP A 344 41.72 12.60 -10.86
N LYS A 345 40.60 13.28 -11.14
CA LYS A 345 40.20 14.52 -10.45
C LYS A 345 39.98 14.28 -8.96
N CYS A 346 39.17 13.29 -8.59
CA CYS A 346 38.93 12.97 -7.18
C CYS A 346 40.22 12.59 -6.43
N LYS A 347 41.15 11.87 -7.08
CA LYS A 347 42.47 11.58 -6.50
C LYS A 347 43.28 12.85 -6.29
N SER A 348 43.32 13.75 -7.29
CA SER A 348 44.01 15.04 -7.15
C SER A 348 43.42 15.89 -6.02
N ASP A 349 42.09 15.92 -5.89
CA ASP A 349 41.41 16.64 -4.80
C ASP A 349 41.71 16.02 -3.43
N LEU A 350 41.74 14.70 -3.32
CA LEU A 350 42.14 13.98 -2.11
C LEU A 350 43.61 14.22 -1.74
N GLU A 351 44.52 14.24 -2.71
CA GLU A 351 45.92 14.58 -2.50
C GLU A 351 46.08 16.02 -2.00
N ASN A 352 45.33 16.96 -2.59
CA ASN A 352 45.29 18.36 -2.14
C ASN A 352 44.78 18.49 -0.70
N LEU A 353 43.69 17.78 -0.35
CA LEU A 353 43.16 17.73 1.02
C LEU A 353 44.18 17.12 1.99
N ALA A 354 44.87 16.04 1.61
CA ALA A 354 45.88 15.39 2.44
C ALA A 354 47.07 16.31 2.73
N VAL A 355 47.58 17.03 1.73
CA VAL A 355 48.65 18.03 1.91
C VAL A 355 48.21 19.13 2.88
N ARG A 356 46.95 19.56 2.81
CA ARG A 356 46.43 20.64 3.67
C ARG A 356 46.18 20.19 5.10
N ILE A 357 45.67 18.97 5.30
CA ILE A 357 45.58 18.33 6.63
C ILE A 357 46.99 18.18 7.23
N TYR A 358 47.98 17.80 6.42
CA TYR A 358 49.36 17.73 6.88
C TYR A 358 49.90 19.11 7.32
N LYS A 359 49.60 20.18 6.56
CA LYS A 359 49.93 21.56 6.91
C LYS A 359 49.29 21.98 8.24
N LEU A 360 47.99 21.77 8.42
CA LEU A 360 47.28 22.01 9.70
C LEU A 360 47.92 21.24 10.86
N GLY A 361 48.22 19.96 10.64
CA GLY A 361 48.88 19.12 11.64
C GLY A 361 50.29 19.62 12.00
N SER A 362 50.99 20.28 11.07
CA SER A 362 52.29 20.90 11.33
C SER A 362 52.16 22.19 12.15
N GLN A 363 51.13 23.00 11.88
CA GLN A 363 50.83 24.22 12.64
C GLN A 363 50.37 23.89 14.08
N ILE A 364 49.54 22.86 14.26
CA ILE A 364 49.15 22.37 15.59
C ILE A 364 50.38 21.90 16.37
N ARG A 365 51.30 21.15 15.74
CA ARG A 365 52.56 20.74 16.36
C ARG A 365 53.48 21.92 16.69
N ALA A 366 53.48 22.97 15.86
CA ALA A 366 54.23 24.20 16.13
C ALA A 366 53.68 24.93 17.37
N LEU A 367 52.34 25.00 17.51
CA LEU A 367 51.68 25.54 18.71
C LEU A 367 51.94 24.69 19.96
N GLU A 368 51.90 23.37 19.83
CA GLU A 368 52.22 22.45 20.94
C GLU A 368 53.69 22.60 21.39
N HIS A 369 54.61 22.76 20.44
CA HIS A 369 56.01 23.06 20.73
C HIS A 369 56.17 24.44 21.39
N LEU A 370 55.42 25.46 20.94
CA LEU A 370 55.40 26.78 21.58
C LEU A 370 54.89 26.70 23.03
N GLY A 371 53.86 25.88 23.28
CA GLY A 371 53.27 25.66 24.60
C GLY A 371 54.18 24.88 25.56
N THR A 372 54.85 23.83 25.07
CA THR A 372 55.81 23.04 25.86
C THR A 372 57.07 23.84 26.20
N GLN A 373 57.56 24.70 25.30
CA GLN A 373 58.66 25.62 25.59
C GLN A 373 58.34 26.63 26.70
N THR A 374 57.10 27.09 26.82
CA THR A 374 56.64 27.91 27.95
C THR A 374 56.56 27.13 29.26
N SER A 375 56.20 25.84 29.22
CA SER A 375 56.14 25.00 30.42
C SER A 375 57.52 24.63 30.98
N LEU A 376 58.56 24.62 30.14
CA LEU A 376 59.93 24.28 30.53
C LEU A 376 60.70 25.45 31.15
N LYS A 377 60.30 26.70 30.86
CA LYS A 377 60.82 27.89 31.57
C LYS A 377 60.00 28.11 32.84
N VAL A 378 60.31 27.31 33.86
CA VAL A 378 59.88 27.58 35.24
C VAL A 378 60.39 28.98 35.63
N VAL A 379 59.46 29.84 36.03
CA VAL A 379 59.72 31.15 36.61
C VAL A 379 60.74 30.98 37.76
N PRO A 380 61.93 31.59 37.71
CA PRO A 380 62.82 31.57 38.87
C PRO A 380 62.17 32.37 39.99
N GLU A 381 62.04 31.74 41.15
CA GLU A 381 61.33 32.21 42.36
C GLU A 381 61.98 33.41 43.08
N ASN A 382 62.78 34.24 42.38
CA ASN A 382 63.46 35.40 42.97
C ASN A 382 63.24 36.66 42.11
N LEU A 383 62.27 37.49 42.52
CA LEU A 383 62.00 38.81 41.95
C LEU A 383 62.99 39.85 42.49
N GLU A 384 64.00 40.19 41.69
CA GLU A 384 64.53 41.56 41.66
C GLU A 384 63.77 42.32 40.56
N ASP A 385 63.25 43.51 40.89
CA ASP A 385 62.29 44.33 40.10
C ASP A 385 62.72 44.69 38.65
N GLY A 386 63.93 44.36 38.23
CA GLY A 386 64.40 44.54 36.85
C GLY A 386 64.04 43.42 35.86
N LYS A 387 63.80 42.19 36.31
CA LYS A 387 63.56 41.02 35.42
C LYS A 387 62.09 40.77 35.08
N SER A 388 61.18 41.49 35.75
CA SER A 388 59.74 41.41 35.49
C SER A 388 59.37 41.93 34.09
N ASN A 389 60.06 42.97 33.60
CA ASN A 389 59.80 43.52 32.27
C ASN A 389 60.25 42.58 31.13
N GLU A 390 61.42 41.94 31.24
CA GLU A 390 61.90 40.98 30.23
C GLU A 390 61.00 39.73 30.17
N SER A 391 60.51 39.28 31.33
CA SER A 391 59.57 38.16 31.41
C SER A 391 58.21 38.54 30.80
N LEU A 392 57.72 39.76 31.07
CA LEU A 392 56.48 40.27 30.49
C LEU A 392 56.58 40.45 28.97
N GLU A 393 57.69 41.01 28.46
CA GLU A 393 57.95 41.13 27.02
C GLU A 393 58.05 39.75 26.35
N TYR A 394 58.67 38.76 27.00
CA TYR A 394 58.72 37.38 26.52
C TYR A 394 57.33 36.74 26.40
N TYR A 395 56.50 36.86 27.44
CA TYR A 395 55.12 36.36 27.39
C TYR A 395 54.29 37.11 26.35
N GLN A 396 54.46 38.43 26.21
CA GLN A 396 53.76 39.23 25.21
C GLN A 396 54.16 38.82 23.77
N GLN A 397 55.44 38.57 23.52
CA GLN A 397 55.92 38.04 22.24
C GLN A 397 55.38 36.63 21.97
N TRP A 398 55.30 35.78 22.99
CA TRP A 398 54.70 34.45 22.89
C TRP A 398 53.21 34.50 22.57
N PHE A 399 52.43 35.32 23.29
CA PHE A 399 51.01 35.53 23.01
C PHE A 399 50.80 36.03 21.59
N ASN A 400 51.62 36.97 21.11
CA ASN A 400 51.53 37.47 19.75
C ASN A 400 51.83 36.40 18.68
N LEU A 401 52.79 35.50 18.93
CA LEU A 401 53.12 34.41 18.02
C LEU A 401 52.05 33.31 18.05
N ALA A 402 51.56 32.94 19.23
CA ALA A 402 50.47 31.99 19.40
C ALA A 402 49.18 32.51 18.76
N SER A 403 48.84 33.79 18.94
CA SER A 403 47.70 34.42 18.28
C SER A 403 47.83 34.40 16.77
N LYS A 404 49.01 34.72 16.20
CA LYS A 404 49.23 34.63 14.75
C LYS A 404 49.07 33.22 14.20
N GLU A 405 49.58 32.20 14.89
CA GLU A 405 49.42 30.80 14.49
C GLU A 405 47.96 30.33 14.61
N ILE A 406 47.23 30.78 15.64
CA ILE A 406 45.80 30.51 15.82
C ILE A 406 44.99 31.20 14.71
N ASP A 407 45.28 32.45 14.37
CA ASP A 407 44.63 33.19 13.28
C ASP A 407 44.89 32.50 11.92
N GLN A 408 46.12 32.01 11.71
CA GLN A 408 46.50 31.27 10.51
C GLN A 408 45.77 29.92 10.42
N LEU A 409 45.64 29.19 11.54
CA LEU A 409 44.85 27.97 11.64
C LEU A 409 43.36 28.22 11.36
N HIS A 410 42.80 29.30 11.90
CA HIS A 410 41.43 29.69 11.62
C HIS A 410 41.23 29.98 10.13
N SER A 411 42.12 30.73 9.49
CA SER A 411 42.05 30.99 8.06
C SER A 411 42.21 29.71 7.22
N ASP A 412 43.11 28.80 7.59
CA ASP A 412 43.31 27.53 6.89
C ASP A 412 42.11 26.56 7.08
N LEU A 413 41.43 26.60 8.24
CA LEU A 413 40.19 25.86 8.50
C LEU A 413 38.99 26.44 7.75
N GLU A 414 38.82 27.76 7.71
CA GLU A 414 37.75 28.40 6.94
C GLU A 414 37.87 28.10 5.45
N GLU A 415 39.09 28.06 4.90
CA GLU A 415 39.30 27.76 3.49
C GLU A 415 39.00 26.28 3.17
N LEU A 416 39.36 25.36 4.09
CA LEU A 416 38.97 23.94 3.99
C LEU A 416 37.46 23.76 4.09
N GLU A 417 36.80 24.47 4.99
CA GLU A 417 35.36 24.44 5.14
C GLU A 417 34.64 24.98 3.91
N ARG A 418 35.14 26.06 3.30
CA ARG A 418 34.62 26.57 2.02
C ARG A 418 34.77 25.54 0.91
N GLN A 419 35.91 24.86 0.79
CA GLN A 419 36.12 23.84 -0.24
C GLN A 419 35.27 22.58 -0.04
N LEU A 420 35.01 22.18 1.21
CA LEU A 420 34.11 21.06 1.52
C LEU A 420 32.64 21.40 1.22
N ASN A 421 32.24 22.66 1.47
CA ASN A 421 30.90 23.15 1.21
C ASN A 421 30.68 23.68 -0.22
N SER A 422 31.74 23.82 -1.04
CA SER A 422 31.67 24.34 -2.42
C SER A 422 31.74 23.27 -3.52
N SER A 423 31.82 21.98 -3.17
CA SER A 423 31.53 20.94 -4.16
C SER A 423 30.03 21.08 -4.46
N ASP A 424 29.69 21.58 -5.65
CA ASP A 424 28.30 21.73 -6.11
C ASP A 424 27.50 20.44 -5.91
N GLU A 425 28.17 19.28 -5.94
CA GLU A 425 27.57 17.99 -5.64
C GLU A 425 27.09 17.86 -4.18
N THR A 426 27.81 18.40 -3.19
CA THR A 426 27.41 18.29 -1.77
C THR A 426 26.25 19.21 -1.42
N LEU A 427 26.14 20.38 -2.09
CA LEU A 427 24.99 21.27 -1.98
C LEU A 427 23.77 20.69 -2.69
N SER A 428 23.92 20.15 -3.91
CA SER A 428 22.85 19.46 -4.63
C SER A 428 22.30 18.27 -3.84
N LEU A 429 23.17 17.45 -3.24
CA LEU A 429 22.75 16.32 -2.43
C LEU A 429 22.02 16.75 -1.15
N ARG A 430 22.41 17.88 -0.53
CA ARG A 430 21.67 18.45 0.62
C ARG A 430 20.29 18.93 0.21
N ASP A 431 20.16 19.61 -0.92
CA ASP A 431 18.88 20.10 -1.42
C ASP A 431 17.95 18.93 -1.80
N GLU A 432 18.48 17.90 -2.46
CA GLU A 432 17.76 16.66 -2.76
C GLU A 432 17.31 15.93 -1.49
N LEU A 433 18.16 15.85 -0.46
CA LEU A 433 17.79 15.28 0.83
C LEU A 433 16.68 16.06 1.53
N ILE A 434 16.69 17.40 1.46
CA ILE A 434 15.62 18.23 2.02
C ILE A 434 14.30 17.99 1.29
N VAL A 435 14.33 17.92 -0.05
CA VAL A 435 13.15 17.62 -0.87
C VAL A 435 12.60 16.23 -0.56
N LEU A 436 13.46 15.21 -0.47
CA LEU A 436 13.05 13.85 -0.12
C LEU A 436 12.50 13.77 1.30
N LYS A 437 13.07 14.50 2.25
CA LYS A 437 12.58 14.56 3.64
C LYS A 437 11.19 15.19 3.71
N ASN A 438 10.95 16.29 3.00
CA ASN A 438 9.63 16.92 2.95
C ASN A 438 8.60 15.99 2.29
N LYS A 439 8.96 15.33 1.18
CA LYS A 439 8.10 14.34 0.54
C LYS A 439 7.78 13.16 1.47
N LEU A 440 8.74 12.71 2.27
CA LEU A 440 8.50 11.64 3.25
C LEU A 440 7.49 12.08 4.32
N ILE A 441 7.65 13.28 4.87
CA ILE A 441 6.73 13.86 5.86
C ILE A 441 5.31 13.99 5.27
N ASP A 442 5.18 14.46 4.03
CA ASP A 442 3.87 14.57 3.37
C ASP A 442 3.21 13.19 3.18
N LYS A 443 4.00 12.16 2.84
CA LYS A 443 3.49 10.78 2.72
C LYS A 443 3.11 10.19 4.07
N GLU A 444 3.87 10.48 5.12
CA GLU A 444 3.56 10.06 6.49
C GLU A 444 2.26 10.70 6.99
N GLN A 445 2.10 12.02 6.81
CA GLN A 445 0.86 12.73 7.16
C GLN A 445 -0.34 12.17 6.41
N LYS A 446 -0.21 11.98 5.09
CA LYS A 446 -1.29 11.39 4.28
C LYS A 446 -1.62 9.95 4.69
N THR A 447 -0.62 9.19 5.12
CA THR A 447 -0.84 7.83 5.64
C THR A 447 -1.61 7.88 6.95
N MET A 448 -1.25 8.78 7.88
CA MET A 448 -2.00 8.98 9.13
C MET A 448 -3.44 9.42 8.88
N GLU A 449 -3.68 10.31 7.92
CA GLU A 449 -5.04 10.72 7.52
C GLU A 449 -5.84 9.56 6.93
N LEU A 450 -5.24 8.75 6.04
CA LEU A 450 -5.89 7.57 5.47
C LEU A 450 -6.18 6.52 6.54
N GLU A 451 -5.27 6.28 7.47
CA GLU A 451 -5.50 5.39 8.62
C GLU A 451 -6.62 5.88 9.52
N SER A 452 -6.69 7.20 9.78
CA SER A 452 -7.79 7.82 10.52
C SER A 452 -9.12 7.65 9.78
N ASN A 453 -9.16 7.93 8.48
CA ASN A 453 -10.36 7.77 7.66
C ASN A 453 -10.83 6.32 7.59
N VAL A 454 -9.89 5.37 7.48
CA VAL A 454 -10.17 3.94 7.49
C VAL A 454 -10.74 3.50 8.85
N ARG A 455 -10.23 4.05 9.96
CA ARG A 455 -10.78 3.80 11.30
C ARG A 455 -12.20 4.35 11.44
N LEU A 456 -12.44 5.59 11.02
CA LEU A 456 -13.77 6.21 11.02
C LEU A 456 -14.75 5.44 10.15
N LEU A 457 -14.31 4.95 8.99
CA LEU A 457 -15.12 4.08 8.13
C LEU A 457 -15.45 2.74 8.80
N GLY A 458 -14.51 2.17 9.56
CA GLY A 458 -14.77 1.00 10.41
C GLY A 458 -15.82 1.28 11.48
N GLU A 459 -15.70 2.38 12.22
CA GLU A 459 -16.69 2.81 13.22
C GLU A 459 -18.09 3.00 12.59
N LEU A 460 -18.18 3.70 11.46
CA LEU A 460 -19.44 3.88 10.73
C LEU A 460 -20.01 2.55 10.21
N ALA A 461 -19.16 1.62 9.75
CA ALA A 461 -19.59 0.28 9.35
C ALA A 461 -20.12 -0.53 10.54
N THR A 462 -19.49 -0.41 11.72
CA THR A 462 -19.99 -1.06 12.95
C THR A 462 -21.31 -0.48 13.42
N ASP A 463 -21.50 0.84 13.34
CA ASP A 463 -22.77 1.49 13.67
C ASP A 463 -23.88 1.10 12.68
N ALA A 464 -23.55 1.05 11.38
CA ALA A 464 -24.48 0.58 10.35
C ALA A 464 -24.88 -0.88 10.57
N SER A 465 -23.92 -1.74 10.92
CA SER A 465 -24.15 -3.14 11.30
C SER A 465 -25.09 -3.25 12.51
N ALA A 466 -24.83 -2.49 13.58
CA ALA A 466 -25.66 -2.51 14.79
C ALA A 466 -27.09 -2.01 14.52
N SER A 467 -27.25 -0.96 13.71
CA SER A 467 -28.57 -0.46 13.28
C SER A 467 -29.32 -1.50 12.46
N LEU A 468 -28.59 -2.26 11.64
CA LEU A 468 -29.17 -3.28 10.78
C LEU A 468 -29.58 -4.52 11.57
N ASP A 469 -28.78 -4.96 12.53
CA ASP A 469 -29.12 -6.00 13.50
C ASP A 469 -30.39 -5.64 14.28
N ASN A 470 -30.51 -4.39 14.73
CA ASN A 470 -31.72 -3.90 15.39
C ASN A 470 -32.93 -3.96 14.46
N ALA A 471 -32.82 -3.47 13.22
CA ALA A 471 -33.89 -3.55 12.24
C ALA A 471 -34.28 -5.01 11.92
N GLN A 472 -33.31 -5.93 11.87
CA GLN A 472 -33.58 -7.35 11.69
C GLN A 472 -34.36 -7.94 12.87
N ASN A 473 -33.97 -7.59 14.10
CA ASN A 473 -34.70 -8.03 15.31
C ASN A 473 -36.12 -7.48 15.33
N ASP A 474 -36.31 -6.20 15.00
CA ASP A 474 -37.64 -5.57 14.91
C ASP A 474 -38.51 -6.25 13.85
N LEU A 475 -37.95 -6.60 12.70
CA LEU A 475 -38.68 -7.34 11.66
C LEU A 475 -39.09 -8.74 12.10
N VAL A 476 -38.28 -9.42 12.90
CA VAL A 476 -38.66 -10.72 13.48
C VAL A 476 -39.84 -10.54 14.43
N VAL A 477 -39.83 -9.51 15.29
CA VAL A 477 -40.94 -9.20 16.20
C VAL A 477 -42.21 -8.88 15.41
N ILE A 478 -42.13 -8.01 14.40
CA ILE A 478 -43.27 -7.67 13.53
C ILE A 478 -43.80 -8.92 12.82
N THR A 479 -42.92 -9.79 12.34
CA THR A 479 -43.33 -11.05 11.69
C THR A 479 -44.06 -11.98 12.66
N ASP A 480 -43.61 -12.07 13.91
CA ASP A 480 -44.26 -12.85 14.96
C ASP A 480 -45.64 -12.26 15.35
N GLU A 481 -45.76 -10.93 15.44
CA GLU A 481 -47.05 -10.25 15.68
C GLU A 481 -48.03 -10.45 14.51
N LEU A 482 -47.55 -10.38 13.26
CA LEU A 482 -48.36 -10.67 12.07
C LEU A 482 -48.81 -12.13 12.03
N ALA A 483 -47.96 -13.08 12.44
CA ALA A 483 -48.33 -14.47 12.58
C ALA A 483 -49.41 -14.68 13.66
N GLN A 484 -49.31 -13.98 14.80
CA GLN A 484 -50.34 -14.01 15.85
C GLN A 484 -51.66 -13.41 15.37
N LEU A 485 -51.64 -12.29 14.66
CA LEU A 485 -52.83 -11.67 14.06
C LEU A 485 -53.47 -12.60 13.01
N ALA A 486 -52.67 -13.23 12.16
CA ALA A 486 -53.17 -14.20 11.19
C ALA A 486 -53.84 -15.41 11.85
N HIS A 487 -53.27 -15.89 12.96
CA HIS A 487 -53.88 -16.96 13.74
C HIS A 487 -55.21 -16.51 14.37
N GLN A 488 -55.29 -15.29 14.93
CA GLN A 488 -56.53 -14.76 15.50
C GLN A 488 -57.63 -14.59 14.44
N ILE A 489 -57.28 -14.08 13.26
CA ILE A 489 -58.21 -13.95 12.13
C ILE A 489 -58.62 -15.33 11.60
N SER A 490 -57.70 -16.29 11.58
CA SER A 490 -57.98 -17.68 11.18
C SER A 490 -58.95 -18.37 12.13
N VAL A 491 -58.79 -18.18 13.44
CA VAL A 491 -59.71 -18.69 14.48
C VAL A 491 -61.09 -18.02 14.37
N PHE A 492 -61.15 -16.73 14.04
CA PHE A 492 -62.39 -15.99 13.88
C PHE A 492 -63.15 -16.35 12.60
N ASN A 493 -62.44 -16.68 11.51
CA ASN A 493 -63.03 -16.92 10.18
C ASN A 493 -63.12 -18.39 9.74
N GLY A 494 -62.58 -19.34 10.52
CA GLY A 494 -62.59 -20.78 10.17
C GLY A 494 -61.75 -21.16 8.95
N LYS A 495 -61.03 -20.22 8.32
CA LYS A 495 -60.10 -20.46 7.21
C LYS A 495 -58.67 -20.41 7.72
N SER A 496 -57.88 -21.44 7.44
CA SER A 496 -56.44 -21.48 7.80
C SER A 496 -55.66 -20.48 6.95
N ILE A 497 -55.09 -19.45 7.59
CA ILE A 497 -54.17 -18.51 6.93
C ILE A 497 -52.76 -18.99 7.24
N THR A 498 -52.10 -19.60 6.27
CA THR A 498 -50.70 -20.02 6.40
C THR A 498 -49.81 -18.85 5.97
N LEU A 499 -49.26 -18.12 6.95
CA LEU A 499 -48.20 -17.16 6.68
C LEU A 499 -46.85 -17.89 6.66
N ASN A 500 -46.04 -17.62 5.64
CA ASN A 500 -44.65 -18.08 5.62
C ASN A 500 -43.91 -17.37 6.75
N THR A 501 -43.63 -18.07 7.86
CA THR A 501 -42.74 -17.56 8.90
C THR A 501 -41.38 -17.29 8.26
N VAL A 502 -40.86 -16.08 8.45
CA VAL A 502 -39.46 -15.78 8.14
C VAL A 502 -38.62 -16.54 9.17
N VAL A 503 -38.42 -17.82 8.92
CA VAL A 503 -37.45 -18.61 9.68
C VAL A 503 -36.10 -17.98 9.36
N LYS A 504 -35.40 -17.47 10.39
CA LYS A 504 -33.98 -17.13 10.30
C LYS A 504 -33.31 -18.23 9.48
N PRO A 505 -32.69 -17.94 8.31
CA PRO A 505 -32.04 -19.00 7.58
C PRO A 505 -30.95 -19.54 8.51
N VAL A 506 -31.09 -20.81 8.88
CA VAL A 506 -29.92 -21.64 9.18
C VAL A 506 -29.04 -21.46 7.96
N LYS A 507 -27.82 -20.97 8.15
CA LYS A 507 -26.78 -20.71 7.13
C LYS A 507 -26.89 -21.68 5.95
N GLU A 508 -27.74 -21.36 4.98
CA GLU A 508 -27.78 -22.06 3.71
C GLU A 508 -26.66 -21.43 2.91
N THR A 509 -25.74 -22.30 2.54
CA THR A 509 -24.51 -22.07 1.79
C THR A 509 -24.66 -20.95 0.76
N GLU A 510 -23.87 -19.92 1.02
CA GLU A 510 -23.44 -18.83 0.14
C GLU A 510 -23.58 -19.14 -1.36
N GLU A 511 -24.57 -18.53 -2.00
CA GLU A 511 -24.32 -17.97 -3.33
C GLU A 511 -23.40 -16.76 -3.11
N ASN A 512 -22.08 -17.01 -3.10
CA ASN A 512 -21.08 -15.94 -3.00
C ASN A 512 -21.26 -14.99 -4.19
N ASP A 513 -21.62 -13.74 -3.90
CA ASP A 513 -21.63 -12.67 -4.89
C ASP A 513 -20.18 -12.48 -5.39
N PRO A 514 -19.90 -12.70 -6.69
CA PRO A 514 -18.53 -12.69 -7.21
C PRO A 514 -17.81 -11.36 -7.03
N ARG A 515 -18.54 -10.26 -6.77
CA ARG A 515 -17.96 -8.97 -6.42
C ARG A 515 -17.28 -8.97 -5.04
N LEU A 516 -17.79 -9.76 -4.10
CA LEU A 516 -17.32 -9.77 -2.72
C LEU A 516 -15.99 -10.54 -2.60
N ASP A 517 -15.82 -11.61 -3.38
CA ASP A 517 -14.54 -12.32 -3.49
C ASP A 517 -13.44 -11.49 -4.17
N VAL A 518 -13.82 -10.63 -5.12
CA VAL A 518 -12.90 -9.65 -5.73
C VAL A 518 -12.49 -8.55 -4.74
N LEU A 519 -13.37 -8.16 -3.82
CA LEU A 519 -13.05 -7.20 -2.76
C LEU A 519 -12.20 -7.84 -1.65
N ARG A 520 -12.52 -9.09 -1.27
CA ARG A 520 -11.75 -9.91 -0.31
C ARG A 520 -10.31 -10.17 -0.78
N THR A 521 -10.10 -10.39 -2.08
CA THR A 521 -8.74 -10.60 -2.62
C THR A 521 -7.92 -9.30 -2.71
N ARG A 522 -8.57 -8.12 -2.70
CA ARG A 522 -7.89 -6.82 -2.75
C ARG A 522 -7.59 -6.23 -1.37
N LEU A 523 -8.34 -6.58 -0.34
CA LEU A 523 -8.13 -6.12 1.04
C LEU A 523 -7.33 -7.16 1.82
N LYS A 524 -6.12 -6.80 2.27
CA LYS A 524 -5.20 -7.73 2.98
C LYS A 524 -5.44 -7.83 4.50
N SER A 525 -6.40 -7.10 5.06
CA SER A 525 -6.66 -7.05 6.50
C SER A 525 -7.98 -7.72 6.86
N ASP A 526 -7.90 -8.78 7.66
CA ASP A 526 -9.04 -9.60 8.12
C ASP A 526 -10.09 -8.83 8.94
N VAL A 527 -9.73 -7.67 9.50
CA VAL A 527 -10.62 -6.83 10.33
C VAL A 527 -11.76 -6.25 9.49
N PHE A 528 -11.46 -5.76 8.28
CA PHE A 528 -12.46 -5.11 7.42
C PHE A 528 -13.35 -6.13 6.70
N ILE A 529 -12.89 -7.36 6.53
CA ILE A 529 -13.68 -8.42 5.89
C ILE A 529 -14.92 -8.74 6.75
N LYS A 530 -14.77 -8.78 8.08
CA LYS A 530 -15.90 -8.98 9.01
C LYS A 530 -16.88 -7.81 9.03
N GLU A 531 -16.38 -6.57 8.96
CA GLU A 531 -17.21 -5.36 8.93
C GLU A 531 -17.96 -5.20 7.59
N LEU A 532 -17.42 -5.75 6.49
CA LEU A 532 -18.11 -5.81 5.20
C LEU A 532 -19.11 -6.98 5.11
N GLU A 533 -18.88 -8.07 5.84
CA GLU A 533 -19.82 -9.19 5.92
C GLU A 533 -21.14 -8.78 6.58
N SER A 534 -21.13 -7.93 7.60
CA SER A 534 -22.37 -7.44 8.21
C SER A 534 -23.20 -6.53 7.29
N LEU A 535 -22.57 -5.84 6.33
CA LEU A 535 -23.31 -5.09 5.31
C LEU A 535 -24.04 -6.00 4.32
N THR A 536 -23.65 -7.27 4.17
CA THR A 536 -24.40 -8.23 3.35
C THR A 536 -25.77 -8.58 3.96
N GLU A 537 -25.91 -8.43 5.27
CA GLU A 537 -27.18 -8.59 5.99
C GLU A 537 -28.20 -7.52 5.57
N ALA A 538 -27.76 -6.41 4.94
CA ALA A 538 -28.66 -5.34 4.49
C ALA A 538 -29.59 -5.80 3.36
N SER A 539 -29.05 -6.65 2.48
CA SER A 539 -29.83 -7.32 1.44
C SER A 539 -30.88 -8.26 2.05
N PHE A 540 -30.54 -8.92 3.16
CA PHE A 540 -31.45 -9.80 3.88
C PHE A 540 -32.58 -9.02 4.58
N VAL A 541 -32.28 -7.89 5.22
CA VAL A 541 -33.29 -7.00 5.83
C VAL A 541 -34.25 -6.45 4.76
N ALA A 542 -33.74 -6.07 3.58
CA ALA A 542 -34.58 -5.64 2.46
C ALA A 542 -35.53 -6.75 1.94
N LYS A 543 -35.04 -8.00 1.85
CA LYS A 543 -35.87 -9.17 1.49
C LYS A 543 -36.93 -9.45 2.57
N SER A 544 -36.54 -9.37 3.84
CA SER A 544 -37.43 -9.58 5.00
C SER A 544 -38.55 -8.53 5.07
N LEU A 545 -38.22 -7.24 4.86
CA LEU A 545 -39.20 -6.16 4.73
C LEU A 545 -40.22 -6.41 3.61
N ARG A 546 -39.76 -6.87 2.45
CA ARG A 546 -40.65 -7.19 1.32
C ARG A 546 -41.58 -8.36 1.65
N ASN A 547 -41.11 -9.35 2.39
CA ASN A 547 -41.94 -10.45 2.88
C ASN A 547 -42.99 -9.97 3.87
N VAL A 548 -42.61 -9.15 4.86
CA VAL A 548 -43.53 -8.52 5.83
C VAL A 548 -44.61 -7.70 5.11
N LEU A 549 -44.24 -6.90 4.11
CA LEU A 549 -45.20 -6.14 3.29
C LEU A 549 -46.19 -7.04 2.55
N ASN A 550 -45.74 -8.18 2.02
CA ASN A 550 -46.62 -9.14 1.36
C ASN A 550 -47.57 -9.82 2.37
N GLN A 551 -47.09 -10.17 3.57
CA GLN A 551 -47.93 -10.71 4.64
C GLN A 551 -49.00 -9.72 5.10
N ILE A 552 -48.65 -8.44 5.25
CA ILE A 552 -49.60 -7.37 5.59
C ILE A 552 -50.69 -7.24 4.52
N LYS A 553 -50.35 -7.35 3.23
CA LYS A 553 -51.36 -7.33 2.15
C LYS A 553 -52.33 -8.50 2.25
N LEU A 554 -51.83 -9.72 2.47
CA LEU A 554 -52.65 -10.92 2.63
C LEU A 554 -53.57 -10.84 3.86
N LEU A 555 -53.05 -10.32 4.98
CA LEU A 555 -53.83 -10.06 6.19
C LEU A 555 -54.91 -9.01 5.94
N LYS A 556 -54.59 -7.91 5.24
CA LYS A 556 -55.56 -6.87 4.90
C LYS A 556 -56.69 -7.40 4.01
N GLU A 557 -56.38 -8.22 3.02
CA GLU A 557 -57.39 -8.89 2.18
C GLU A 557 -58.26 -9.82 3.03
N SER A 558 -57.66 -10.62 3.91
CA SER A 558 -58.41 -11.51 4.80
C SER A 558 -59.32 -10.75 5.77
N VAL A 559 -58.84 -9.67 6.39
CA VAL A 559 -59.63 -8.80 7.27
C VAL A 559 -60.79 -8.16 6.51
N ASN A 560 -60.56 -7.67 5.30
CA ASN A 560 -61.64 -7.11 4.47
C ASN A 560 -62.72 -8.17 4.16
N THR A 561 -62.32 -9.39 3.80
CA THR A 561 -63.28 -10.49 3.60
C THR A 561 -64.01 -10.87 4.90
N SER A 562 -63.35 -10.78 6.05
CA SER A 562 -63.95 -10.96 7.38
C SER A 562 -65.04 -9.93 7.66
N ILE A 563 -64.73 -8.66 7.40
CA ILE A 563 -65.64 -7.53 7.60
C ILE A 563 -66.85 -7.65 6.65
N ASP A 564 -66.63 -8.08 5.42
CA ASP A 564 -67.71 -8.28 4.45
C ASP A 564 -68.59 -9.48 4.83
N ASN A 565 -68.01 -10.58 5.32
CA ASN A 565 -68.76 -11.70 5.89
C ASN A 565 -69.54 -11.30 7.16
N ALA A 566 -68.96 -10.48 8.04
CA ALA A 566 -69.65 -9.97 9.23
C ALA A 566 -70.82 -9.03 8.89
N LYS A 567 -70.69 -8.23 7.83
CA LYS A 567 -71.80 -7.43 7.29
C LYS A 567 -72.91 -8.30 6.69
N ILE A 568 -72.57 -9.44 6.09
CA ILE A 568 -73.53 -10.42 5.57
C ILE A 568 -74.23 -11.17 6.73
N ALA A 569 -73.48 -11.61 7.76
CA ALA A 569 -74.04 -12.23 8.96
C ALA A 569 -74.94 -11.27 9.78
N ASN A 570 -74.61 -9.98 9.84
CA ASN A 570 -75.48 -8.96 10.44
C ASN A 570 -76.74 -8.66 9.61
N ARG A 571 -76.77 -9.01 8.33
CA ARG A 571 -78.00 -8.99 7.52
C ARG A 571 -78.86 -10.23 7.76
N GLU A 572 -78.25 -11.38 8.05
CA GLU A 572 -78.95 -12.64 8.32
C GLU A 572 -79.43 -12.78 9.79
N ASN A 573 -78.88 -12.01 10.75
CA ASN A 573 -79.30 -12.02 12.16
C ASN A 573 -80.49 -11.09 12.50
N THR A 574 -81.30 -10.69 11.52
CA THR A 574 -82.51 -9.89 11.77
C THR A 574 -83.80 -10.70 11.91
N ASP A 575 -83.76 -12.03 11.91
CA ASP A 575 -84.93 -12.84 12.24
C ASP A 575 -84.59 -14.13 13.00
N GLY A 576 -85.04 -14.20 14.26
CA GLY A 576 -85.33 -15.45 14.96
C GLY A 576 -84.30 -15.94 15.98
N GLN A 577 -84.48 -15.55 17.25
CA GLN A 577 -84.70 -16.45 18.41
C GLN A 577 -84.28 -15.81 19.74
N ARG A 578 -85.25 -15.16 20.39
CA ARG A 578 -85.35 -15.09 21.85
C ARG A 578 -86.17 -16.31 22.30
N ASN A 579 -85.52 -17.39 22.71
CA ASN A 579 -86.00 -18.34 23.73
C ASN A 579 -84.96 -19.47 23.86
N LEU A 580 -84.64 -19.85 25.11
CA LEU A 580 -83.68 -20.89 25.59
C LEU A 580 -82.43 -20.36 26.34
N MET A 581 -82.52 -19.22 27.02
CA MET A 581 -81.42 -18.62 27.81
C MET A 581 -81.47 -18.92 29.32
N MET A 582 -81.71 -20.17 29.74
CA MET A 582 -81.58 -20.52 31.16
C MET A 582 -80.89 -21.86 31.44
N ASP A 583 -81.01 -22.88 30.59
CA ASP A 583 -80.36 -24.18 30.83
C ASP A 583 -78.92 -24.26 30.31
N SER A 584 -78.59 -23.54 29.22
CA SER A 584 -77.24 -23.52 28.65
C SER A 584 -76.24 -22.70 29.46
N ASN A 585 -76.69 -21.88 30.42
CA ASN A 585 -75.83 -20.92 31.11
C ASN A 585 -74.97 -21.58 32.19
N ASP A 586 -75.45 -22.66 32.81
CA ASP A 586 -74.70 -23.43 33.80
C ASP A 586 -73.67 -24.35 33.13
N GLU A 587 -74.02 -25.03 32.04
CA GLU A 587 -73.03 -25.78 31.22
C GLU A 587 -71.99 -24.85 30.57
N LEU A 588 -72.39 -23.65 30.10
CA LEU A 588 -71.47 -22.62 29.64
C LEU A 588 -70.59 -22.10 30.78
N SER A 589 -71.09 -22.01 32.01
CA SER A 589 -70.33 -21.59 33.19
C SER A 589 -69.27 -22.63 33.55
N ASP A 590 -69.63 -23.92 33.57
CA ASP A 590 -68.71 -25.02 33.86
C ASP A 590 -67.64 -25.18 32.76
N LEU A 591 -68.03 -25.03 31.48
CA LEU A 591 -67.08 -24.99 30.35
C LEU A 591 -66.16 -23.78 30.45
N ARG A 592 -66.66 -22.60 30.85
CA ARG A 592 -65.83 -21.41 31.08
C ARG A 592 -64.84 -21.61 32.21
N GLU A 593 -65.23 -22.27 33.30
CA GLU A 593 -64.32 -22.55 34.42
C GLU A 593 -63.24 -23.56 34.02
N GLN A 594 -63.58 -24.59 33.24
CA GLN A 594 -62.60 -25.53 32.68
C GLN A 594 -61.63 -24.86 31.70
N VAL A 595 -62.13 -23.95 30.85
CA VAL A 595 -61.29 -23.14 29.95
C VAL A 595 -60.35 -22.24 30.75
N MET A 596 -60.81 -21.61 31.83
CA MET A 596 -59.95 -20.79 32.71
C MET A 596 -58.86 -21.64 33.39
N LYS A 597 -59.19 -22.85 33.87
CA LYS A 597 -58.20 -23.79 34.44
C LYS A 597 -57.16 -24.22 33.39
N LEU A 598 -57.58 -24.53 32.18
CA LEU A 598 -56.66 -24.88 31.09
C LEU A 598 -55.79 -23.69 30.67
N GLN A 599 -56.34 -22.47 30.66
CA GLN A 599 -55.58 -21.25 30.38
C GLN A 599 -54.52 -20.98 31.45
N SER A 600 -54.81 -21.19 32.74
CA SER A 600 -53.81 -21.03 33.81
C SER A 600 -52.71 -22.10 33.75
N LEU A 601 -53.07 -23.34 33.42
CA LEU A 601 -52.11 -24.44 33.20
C LEU A 601 -51.22 -24.18 31.98
N LEU A 602 -51.77 -23.59 30.93
CA LEU A 602 -51.01 -23.21 29.73
C LEU A 602 -50.10 -22.01 30.01
N ALA A 603 -50.54 -21.03 30.81
CA ALA A 603 -49.72 -19.90 31.24
C ALA A 603 -48.52 -20.35 32.08
N THR A 604 -48.74 -21.22 33.07
CA THR A 604 -47.65 -21.79 33.89
C THR A 604 -46.67 -22.62 33.06
N LYS A 605 -47.16 -23.39 32.06
CA LYS A 605 -46.27 -24.11 31.12
C LYS A 605 -45.46 -23.16 30.22
N ARG A 606 -46.05 -22.05 29.76
CA ARG A 606 -45.33 -21.01 29.01
C ARG A 606 -44.25 -20.34 29.87
N GLU A 607 -44.53 -20.06 31.13
CA GLU A 607 -43.57 -19.48 32.08
C GLU A 607 -42.41 -20.45 32.41
N GLN A 608 -42.71 -21.74 32.56
CA GLN A 608 -41.68 -22.79 32.69
C GLN A 608 -40.79 -22.88 31.45
N ILE A 609 -41.36 -22.80 30.24
CA ILE A 609 -40.59 -22.78 28.99
C ILE A 609 -39.73 -21.52 28.90
N SER A 610 -40.25 -20.36 29.29
CA SER A 610 -39.49 -19.11 29.34
C SER A 610 -38.29 -19.22 30.29
N SER A 611 -38.51 -19.77 31.49
CA SER A 611 -37.46 -20.00 32.49
C SER A 611 -36.39 -20.98 32.00
N LEU A 612 -36.78 -22.09 31.37
CA LEU A 612 -35.85 -23.04 30.77
C LEU A 612 -35.04 -22.42 29.62
N ARG A 613 -35.68 -21.61 28.77
CA ARG A 613 -34.98 -20.87 27.70
C ARG A 613 -33.96 -19.89 28.28
N MET A 614 -34.29 -19.20 29.37
CA MET A 614 -33.37 -18.30 30.05
C MET A 614 -32.17 -19.06 30.62
N VAL A 615 -32.40 -20.20 31.28
CA VAL A 615 -31.31 -21.06 31.80
C VAL A 615 -30.44 -21.63 30.68
N LEU A 616 -31.03 -22.04 29.55
CA LEU A 616 -30.26 -22.50 28.39
C LEU A 616 -29.44 -21.36 27.77
N LYS A 617 -29.99 -20.14 27.74
CA LYS A 617 -29.27 -18.95 27.25
C LYS A 617 -28.10 -18.59 28.16
N THR A 618 -28.28 -18.64 29.48
CA THR A 618 -27.19 -18.40 30.43
C THR A 618 -26.13 -19.50 30.36
N ASN A 619 -26.51 -20.77 30.27
CA ASN A 619 -25.55 -21.87 30.08
C ASN A 619 -24.76 -21.75 28.76
N LYS A 620 -25.44 -21.38 27.67
CA LYS A 620 -24.78 -21.11 26.38
C LYS A 620 -23.75 -19.99 26.54
N ASN A 621 -24.13 -18.87 27.14
CA ASN A 621 -23.23 -17.74 27.35
C ASN A 621 -22.01 -18.14 28.21
N THR A 622 -22.23 -18.89 29.31
CA THR A 622 -21.14 -19.40 30.15
C THR A 622 -20.20 -20.32 29.38
N ALA A 623 -20.73 -21.19 28.50
CA ALA A 623 -19.91 -22.06 27.65
C ALA A 623 -19.11 -21.26 26.61
N GLU A 624 -19.71 -20.23 26.00
CA GLU A 624 -19.03 -19.33 25.06
C GLU A 624 -17.90 -18.55 25.74
N VAL A 625 -18.13 -18.02 26.95
CA VAL A 625 -17.09 -17.35 27.75
C VAL A 625 -15.96 -18.31 28.11
N ALA A 626 -16.27 -19.53 28.54
CA ALA A 626 -15.26 -20.55 28.84
C ALA A 626 -14.44 -20.92 27.60
N LEU A 627 -15.08 -21.07 26.44
CA LEU A 627 -14.42 -21.39 25.18
C LEU A 627 -13.53 -20.24 24.68
N ASN A 628 -13.98 -19.00 24.82
CA ASN A 628 -13.17 -17.81 24.51
C ASN A 628 -11.93 -17.72 25.41
N ASN A 629 -12.06 -18.02 26.70
CA ASN A 629 -10.94 -18.06 27.63
C ASN A 629 -9.93 -19.15 27.26
N LEU A 630 -10.41 -20.36 26.91
CA LEU A 630 -9.54 -21.45 26.43
C LEU A 630 -8.83 -21.07 25.13
N LYS A 631 -9.53 -20.43 24.19
CA LYS A 631 -8.96 -19.97 22.93
C LYS A 631 -7.87 -18.91 23.17
N SER A 632 -8.15 -17.90 23.99
CA SER A 632 -7.16 -16.88 24.37
C SER A 632 -5.93 -17.50 25.04
N LYS A 633 -6.12 -18.48 25.92
CA LYS A 633 -5.01 -19.21 26.55
C LYS A 633 -4.18 -20.00 25.52
N TYR A 634 -4.84 -20.68 24.59
CA TYR A 634 -4.16 -21.39 23.50
C TYR A 634 -3.36 -20.44 22.60
N ASP A 635 -3.94 -19.30 22.22
CA ASP A 635 -3.27 -18.31 21.38
C ASP A 635 -2.05 -17.70 22.09
N ASN A 636 -2.15 -17.45 23.40
CA ASN A 636 -1.02 -17.01 24.23
C ASN A 636 0.08 -18.09 24.31
N GLU A 637 -0.28 -19.35 24.58
CA GLU A 637 0.69 -20.45 24.60
C GLU A 637 1.37 -20.63 23.23
N LYS A 638 0.61 -20.52 22.14
CA LYS A 638 1.12 -20.55 20.78
C LYS A 638 2.12 -19.43 20.53
N MET A 639 1.81 -18.20 20.95
CA MET A 639 2.70 -17.05 20.83
C MET A 639 4.03 -17.29 21.56
N VAL A 640 3.97 -17.77 22.82
CA VAL A 640 5.16 -18.09 23.62
C VAL A 640 6.00 -19.20 22.96
N VAL A 641 5.35 -20.23 22.41
CA VAL A 641 6.05 -21.31 21.68
C VAL A 641 6.72 -20.76 20.41
N THR A 642 6.07 -19.88 19.65
CA THR A 642 6.70 -19.24 18.49
C THR A 642 7.89 -18.36 18.90
N GLU A 643 7.78 -17.56 19.96
CA GLU A 643 8.88 -16.73 20.45
C GLU A 643 10.07 -17.59 20.88
N THR A 644 9.83 -18.63 21.67
CA THR A 644 10.90 -19.55 22.11
C THR A 644 11.56 -20.25 20.93
N MET A 645 10.80 -20.70 19.93
CA MET A 645 11.35 -21.24 18.68
C MET A 645 12.20 -20.22 17.91
N THR A 646 11.77 -18.97 17.84
CA THR A 646 12.57 -17.91 17.18
C THR A 646 13.86 -17.61 17.93
N LYS A 647 13.83 -17.58 19.27
CA LYS A 647 15.03 -17.41 20.11
C LYS A 647 16.02 -18.56 19.91
N LEU A 648 15.55 -19.81 19.94
CA LEU A 648 16.39 -20.99 19.69
C LEU A 648 17.01 -20.98 18.28
N ARG A 649 16.27 -20.52 17.26
CA ARG A 649 16.82 -20.36 15.89
C ARG A 649 17.91 -19.29 15.85
N ASN A 650 17.74 -18.18 16.55
CA ASN A 650 18.74 -17.11 16.62
C ASN A 650 19.99 -17.57 17.37
N GLU A 651 19.84 -18.24 18.52
CA GLU A 651 20.96 -18.81 19.28
C GLU A 651 21.73 -19.87 18.45
N LEU A 652 21.01 -20.69 17.67
CA LEU A 652 21.64 -21.67 16.79
C LEU A 652 22.39 -21.00 15.63
N ARG A 653 21.91 -19.84 15.15
CA ARG A 653 22.60 -19.03 14.15
C ARG A 653 23.87 -18.40 14.73
N THR A 654 23.81 -17.81 15.92
CA THR A 654 25.00 -17.23 16.57
C THR A 654 26.04 -18.30 16.87
N LEU A 655 25.63 -19.48 17.35
CA LEU A 655 26.55 -20.60 17.55
C LEU A 655 27.21 -21.10 16.26
N LYS A 656 26.51 -21.03 15.12
CA LYS A 656 27.10 -21.35 13.81
C LYS A 656 28.09 -20.28 13.36
N GLU A 657 27.78 -19.01 13.58
CA GLU A 657 28.68 -17.89 13.29
C GLU A 657 29.94 -17.94 14.18
N ASP A 658 29.79 -18.28 15.46
CA ASP A 658 30.90 -18.52 16.40
C ASP A 658 31.74 -19.75 15.99
N ALA A 659 31.11 -20.84 15.57
CA ALA A 659 31.83 -22.01 15.06
C ALA A 659 32.60 -21.71 13.76
N ALA A 660 32.00 -20.93 12.85
CA ALA A 660 32.64 -20.51 11.60
C ALA A 660 33.82 -19.56 11.86
N THR A 661 33.68 -18.61 12.78
CA THR A 661 34.77 -17.71 13.18
C THR A 661 35.88 -18.45 13.92
N PHE A 662 35.55 -19.43 14.76
CA PHE A 662 36.54 -20.28 15.43
C PHE A 662 37.30 -21.16 14.42
N SER A 663 36.60 -21.74 13.43
CA SER A 663 37.24 -22.47 12.33
C SER A 663 38.12 -21.57 11.47
N SER A 664 37.71 -20.34 11.20
CA SER A 664 38.52 -19.38 10.44
C SER A 664 39.80 -18.95 11.18
N LYS A 665 39.78 -18.90 12.52
CA LYS A 665 40.96 -18.57 13.34
C LYS A 665 41.97 -19.70 13.51
N TYR A 666 41.57 -20.95 13.27
CA TYR A 666 42.45 -22.12 13.39
C TYR A 666 43.06 -22.58 12.06
N PHE A 667 42.52 -22.13 10.93
CA PHE A 667 42.98 -22.48 9.58
C PHE A 667 43.67 -21.31 8.83
N SER A 668 43.97 -20.21 9.53
CA SER A 668 44.94 -19.18 9.13
C SER A 668 46.13 -19.25 10.08
#